data_AF-A0A2D6KUB2-F1
#
_entry.id   AF-A0A2D6KUB2-F1
#
_cell.length_a   1.000
_cell.length_b   1.000
_cell.length_c   1.000
_cell.angle_alpha   90.00
_cell.angle_beta   90.00
_cell.angle_gamma   90.00
#
_symmetry.space_group_name_H-M   'P 1'
#
loop_
_entity.id
_entity.type
_entity.pdbx_description
1 polymer ?
#
loop_
_entity_poly.entity_id
_entity_poly.type
_entity_poly.pdbx_seq_one_letter_code
_entity_poly.pdbx_strand_id
1 'polypeptide(L)'
;MRNKSGSNLIVGIFAIAILAVAVLTALLVILIQGPVDPHYPNQGEIKTFNSYSELVDFVNQSSGDYYYGGFGGDVVMAESAVDGAAMDSAGKSESASDFSTTNIQVEGVDEPDIVKNDGKYIYVVSGKKVVIVSAFPADEMKILSEIEFDDNVRNIFINDGKLIVFSQSYDDGESRTKIFVYDISDKEDPEMEQEIFADGNYRDARMIGDYVYVISNKHVYRGNVELPVFEVDGVEKSVVAEDVAYFPYEDYRYSFSSVMAVDLDDGDFESKVYLTGNTWNLYVSENNIYLTGNKYISGEDYFDRLIEDVLLDILPRAEREDVRDILDSDDKYYEKQREIMDVVEGYSGSLIGDEKEEFDEELMEKMEEFEIELSKERERTIVHKIAIDKMDIDYQGVGEVPGRVLNQFSMDEHEGNFRIATTTGNWRDTSLNHLYVLDSDLDIIGSVEDLAKGERIYSARFMGDRAYMVTFRQVDPLYVIDLSDSNDPEVLGYLKVTGFSSYLHPYDENHVIGIGKEATEEGRVTGVKIALFDVSDVENPIEKAKYEVEGLYSDSNALYDHKAFLFDKEKNLLVLPMSYRVDTGEERVTEWGSYPIYEYWQGAFVFDISLDGIELAGKIDHKKNDSEEAYYYGPHAVQRSLFMDDVLYTISRTLIMANDLDDLDFVNEVELPYDEQRYYGRGGGPVILE
;
A
#
# COMPACT_ATOMS: atom_id res chain seq x y z
N MET A 1 5.91 64.12 9.31
CA MET A 1 5.25 63.87 10.61
C MET A 1 3.76 63.63 10.40
N ARG A 2 3.33 62.36 10.39
CA ARG A 2 1.98 61.90 10.75
C ARG A 2 2.05 60.38 10.91
N ASN A 3 1.51 59.85 12.01
CA ASN A 3 1.67 58.44 12.41
C ASN A 3 1.03 57.48 11.39
N LYS A 4 1.73 56.37 11.12
CA LYS A 4 1.24 55.16 10.43
C LYS A 4 2.00 53.91 10.93
N SER A 5 2.07 53.70 12.24
CA SER A 5 2.63 52.45 12.82
C SER A 5 1.72 51.78 13.86
N GLY A 6 0.49 52.28 14.05
CA GLY A 6 -0.46 51.74 15.04
C GLY A 6 -1.61 50.90 14.47
N SER A 7 -1.71 50.71 13.15
CA SER A 7 -2.82 49.97 12.54
C SER A 7 -2.49 48.53 12.16
N ASN A 8 -1.22 48.19 11.94
CA ASN A 8 -0.85 46.84 11.50
C ASN A 8 -0.65 45.89 12.70
N LEU A 9 -0.17 46.40 13.84
CA LEU A 9 -0.06 45.63 15.08
C LEU A 9 -1.45 45.18 15.56
N ILE A 10 -2.41 46.11 15.63
CA ILE A 10 -3.79 45.83 16.07
C ILE A 10 -4.52 44.81 15.17
N VAL A 11 -4.15 44.70 13.89
CA VAL A 11 -4.72 43.69 12.97
C VAL A 11 -4.06 42.32 13.14
N GLY A 12 -2.79 42.26 13.56
CA GLY A 12 -2.14 41.02 13.99
C GLY A 12 -2.68 40.50 15.32
N ILE A 13 -2.75 41.38 16.34
CA ILE A 13 -3.28 41.07 17.68
C ILE A 13 -4.72 40.52 17.61
N PHE A 14 -5.59 41.10 16.77
CA PHE A 14 -6.93 40.57 16.56
C PHE A 14 -6.96 39.23 15.80
N ALA A 15 -5.95 38.91 15.00
CA ALA A 15 -5.87 37.61 14.34
C ALA A 15 -5.41 36.51 15.30
N ILE A 16 -4.40 36.78 16.15
CA ILE A 16 -3.85 35.83 17.12
C ILE A 16 -4.89 35.46 18.20
N ALA A 17 -5.56 36.45 18.81
CA ALA A 17 -6.60 36.17 19.81
C ALA A 17 -7.83 35.46 19.24
N ILE A 18 -8.15 35.67 17.95
CA ILE A 18 -9.18 34.88 17.25
C ILE A 18 -8.67 33.46 16.97
N LEU A 19 -7.38 33.27 16.67
CA LEU A 19 -6.76 31.97 16.48
C LEU A 19 -6.71 31.16 17.77
N ALA A 20 -6.34 31.73 18.92
CA ALA A 20 -6.32 31.00 20.19
C ALA A 20 -7.73 30.51 20.60
N VAL A 21 -8.75 31.36 20.47
CA VAL A 21 -10.15 30.94 20.69
C VAL A 21 -10.61 29.95 19.62
N ALA A 22 -10.16 30.08 18.37
CA ALA A 22 -10.43 29.10 17.32
C ALA A 22 -9.72 27.77 17.53
N VAL A 23 -8.54 27.74 18.14
CA VAL A 23 -7.79 26.53 18.53
C VAL A 23 -8.47 25.87 19.72
N LEU A 24 -8.84 26.61 20.77
CA LEU A 24 -9.60 26.08 21.91
C LEU A 24 -10.98 25.54 21.48
N THR A 25 -11.69 26.23 20.58
CA THR A 25 -12.97 25.73 20.04
C THR A 25 -12.80 24.64 18.98
N ALA A 26 -11.69 24.60 18.23
CA ALA A 26 -11.36 23.47 17.34
C ALA A 26 -11.00 22.23 18.17
N LEU A 27 -10.22 22.38 19.25
CA LEU A 27 -9.96 21.32 20.24
C LEU A 27 -11.28 20.83 20.83
N LEU A 28 -12.18 21.73 21.26
CA LEU A 28 -13.50 21.34 21.75
C LEU A 28 -14.30 20.57 20.67
N VAL A 29 -14.22 20.98 19.39
CA VAL A 29 -14.88 20.27 18.28
C VAL A 29 -14.22 18.93 17.97
N ILE A 30 -12.89 18.82 18.03
CA ILE A 30 -12.12 17.58 17.84
C ILE A 30 -12.40 16.60 18.99
N LEU A 31 -12.53 17.07 20.23
CA LEU A 31 -12.88 16.25 21.39
C LEU A 31 -14.38 15.86 21.42
N ILE A 32 -15.25 16.63 20.75
CA ILE A 32 -16.69 16.33 20.63
C ILE A 32 -17.03 15.50 19.36
N GLN A 33 -16.15 15.47 18.36
CA GLN A 33 -16.35 14.76 17.08
C GLN A 33 -15.34 13.65 16.79
N GLY A 34 -14.23 13.59 17.52
CA GLY A 34 -13.25 12.51 17.47
C GLY A 34 -13.72 11.30 18.26
N PRO A 35 -13.24 10.09 17.93
CA PRO A 35 -13.54 8.89 18.69
C PRO A 35 -12.93 8.98 20.10
N VAL A 36 -13.74 8.60 21.10
CA VAL A 36 -13.24 8.21 22.42
C VAL A 36 -12.83 6.75 22.28
N ASP A 37 -11.59 6.55 21.86
CA ASP A 37 -10.94 5.23 21.76
C ASP A 37 -10.48 4.74 23.15
N PRO A 38 -10.27 3.43 23.35
CA PRO A 38 -9.88 2.86 24.64
C PRO A 38 -8.37 2.99 24.95
N HIS A 39 -8.05 3.02 26.24
CA HIS A 39 -6.69 3.11 26.80
C HIS A 39 -5.81 1.89 26.47
N TYR A 40 -4.56 2.11 26.05
CA TYR A 40 -3.64 1.04 25.56
C TYR A 40 -2.40 0.78 26.44
N PRO A 41 -2.52 0.03 27.55
CA PRO A 41 -1.37 -0.31 28.39
C PRO A 41 -0.57 -1.53 27.88
N ASN A 42 0.63 -1.25 27.36
CA ASN A 42 1.78 -2.16 27.15
C ASN A 42 1.71 -3.27 26.08
N GLN A 43 2.88 -3.51 25.49
CA GLN A 43 3.24 -4.70 24.72
C GLN A 43 3.09 -5.96 25.59
N GLY A 44 2.08 -6.77 25.31
CA GLY A 44 1.91 -8.08 25.96
C GLY A 44 2.40 -9.21 25.06
N GLU A 45 3.03 -10.21 25.67
CA GLU A 45 3.24 -11.53 25.04
C GLU A 45 1.94 -12.03 24.40
N ILE A 46 2.06 -12.68 23.24
CA ILE A 46 0.92 -13.30 22.54
C ILE A 46 0.27 -14.36 23.43
N LYS A 47 -1.06 -14.42 23.43
CA LYS A 47 -1.87 -15.34 24.26
C LYS A 47 -2.85 -16.11 23.39
N THR A 48 -3.41 -17.18 23.94
CA THR A 48 -4.64 -17.80 23.41
C THR A 48 -5.76 -17.69 24.44
N PHE A 49 -7.01 -17.85 23.99
CA PHE A 49 -8.16 -17.86 24.89
C PHE A 49 -8.29 -19.23 25.59
N ASN A 50 -8.83 -19.26 26.81
CA ASN A 50 -9.14 -20.50 27.52
C ASN A 50 -10.56 -21.01 27.20
N SER A 51 -11.37 -20.21 26.49
CA SER A 51 -12.73 -20.54 26.07
C SER A 51 -13.28 -19.54 25.04
N TYR A 52 -14.25 -19.97 24.24
CA TYR A 52 -15.04 -19.07 23.39
C TYR A 52 -15.73 -17.93 24.16
N SER A 53 -16.16 -18.15 25.40
CA SER A 53 -16.71 -17.07 26.24
C SER A 53 -15.70 -15.98 26.56
N GLU A 54 -14.43 -16.33 26.80
CA GLU A 54 -13.37 -15.36 27.07
C GLU A 54 -13.07 -14.50 25.83
N LEU A 55 -13.05 -15.13 24.65
CA LEU A 55 -12.91 -14.44 23.36
C LEU A 55 -14.07 -13.45 23.13
N VAL A 56 -15.32 -13.89 23.31
CA VAL A 56 -16.50 -13.03 23.18
C VAL A 56 -16.49 -11.90 24.21
N ASP A 57 -16.11 -12.17 25.46
CA ASP A 57 -16.02 -11.15 26.50
C ASP A 57 -14.90 -10.14 26.21
N PHE A 58 -13.75 -10.58 25.69
CA PHE A 58 -12.64 -9.72 25.26
C PHE A 58 -13.06 -8.77 24.13
N VAL A 59 -13.59 -9.30 23.03
CA VAL A 59 -14.09 -8.50 21.89
C VAL A 59 -15.18 -7.51 22.32
N ASN A 60 -16.09 -7.91 23.22
CA ASN A 60 -17.18 -7.02 23.66
C ASN A 60 -16.75 -5.94 24.66
N GLN A 61 -15.63 -6.14 25.37
CA GLN A 61 -15.03 -5.17 26.30
C GLN A 61 -14.19 -4.12 25.56
N SER A 62 -13.32 -4.54 24.63
CA SER A 62 -12.37 -3.64 23.94
C SER A 62 -12.99 -2.67 22.92
N SER A 63 -14.26 -2.86 22.53
CA SER A 63 -14.89 -2.07 21.45
C SER A 63 -15.86 -1.01 21.99
N GLY A 64 -15.44 0.25 21.95
CA GLY A 64 -16.25 1.43 22.29
C GLY A 64 -17.47 1.65 21.38
N ASP A 65 -18.51 2.31 21.88
CA ASP A 65 -19.74 2.63 21.12
C ASP A 65 -19.52 3.81 20.16
N TYR A 66 -19.78 3.63 18.86
CA TYR A 66 -19.71 4.73 17.88
C TYR A 66 -21.02 5.00 17.12
N TYR A 67 -21.33 6.28 16.89
CA TYR A 67 -22.50 6.74 16.14
C TYR A 67 -22.03 7.68 15.00
N TYR A 68 -22.33 7.31 13.75
CA TYR A 68 -21.65 7.90 12.59
C TYR A 68 -22.18 9.28 12.18
N GLY A 69 -21.30 10.27 12.07
CA GLY A 69 -21.52 11.56 11.40
C GLY A 69 -20.40 11.80 10.38
N GLY A 70 -20.59 11.31 9.15
CA GLY A 70 -19.48 11.18 8.20
C GLY A 70 -19.12 12.45 7.42
N PHE A 71 -17.82 12.60 7.11
CA PHE A 71 -17.28 13.30 5.94
C PHE A 71 -15.86 12.80 5.65
N GLY A 72 -15.49 12.71 4.36
CA GLY A 72 -14.10 12.48 3.92
C GLY A 72 -13.69 11.01 3.89
N GLY A 73 -14.05 10.30 2.81
CA GLY A 73 -13.37 9.06 2.46
C GLY A 73 -12.20 9.38 1.52
N ASP A 74 -11.00 8.92 1.89
CA ASP A 74 -9.90 8.74 0.96
C ASP A 74 -9.74 7.25 0.69
N VAL A 75 -9.75 6.89 -0.60
CA VAL A 75 -9.63 5.50 -1.06
C VAL A 75 -8.16 5.10 -0.97
N VAL A 76 -7.84 4.17 -0.08
CA VAL A 76 -6.53 3.54 0.01
C VAL A 76 -6.58 2.26 -0.82
N MET A 77 -6.02 2.30 -2.03
CA MET A 77 -5.82 1.10 -2.84
C MET A 77 -4.79 0.21 -2.15
N ALA A 78 -5.09 -1.08 -2.03
CA ALA A 78 -4.15 -2.10 -1.56
C ALA A 78 -3.57 -2.86 -2.77
N GLU A 79 -2.24 -2.97 -2.84
CA GLU A 79 -1.49 -3.67 -3.89
C GLU A 79 -0.34 -4.48 -3.27
N SER A 80 0.08 -5.52 -3.99
CA SER A 80 0.91 -6.64 -3.50
C SER A 80 1.84 -7.18 -4.61
N ALA A 81 3.17 -7.28 -4.41
CA ALA A 81 4.07 -8.17 -5.21
C ALA A 81 5.58 -8.48 -4.85
N VAL A 82 6.11 -9.68 -5.22
CA VAL A 82 7.36 -10.43 -4.83
C VAL A 82 7.69 -11.61 -5.86
N ASP A 83 8.93 -11.95 -6.29
CA ASP A 83 9.31 -12.94 -7.39
C ASP A 83 10.57 -13.73 -7.00
N GLY A 84 10.94 -14.75 -7.76
CA GLY A 84 12.00 -15.70 -7.43
C GLY A 84 13.38 -15.52 -8.08
N ALA A 85 14.16 -16.61 -7.95
CA ALA A 85 15.27 -17.14 -8.76
C ALA A 85 15.80 -18.45 -8.10
N ALA A 86 16.58 -19.37 -8.70
CA ALA A 86 16.70 -19.84 -10.08
C ALA A 86 17.54 -21.17 -10.12
N MET A 87 17.67 -21.77 -11.32
CA MET A 87 18.58 -22.87 -11.74
C MET A 87 18.21 -24.33 -11.39
N ASP A 88 18.50 -25.38 -12.21
CA ASP A 88 18.76 -25.52 -13.67
C ASP A 88 18.79 -27.03 -14.09
N SER A 89 18.42 -27.31 -15.36
CA SER A 89 18.75 -28.49 -16.21
C SER A 89 18.01 -29.84 -15.99
N ALA A 90 17.64 -30.61 -17.03
CA ALA A 90 17.60 -30.39 -18.49
C ALA A 90 16.73 -31.43 -19.24
N GLY A 91 16.03 -31.00 -20.29
CA GLY A 91 15.37 -31.89 -21.26
C GLY A 91 14.96 -31.14 -22.54
N LYS A 92 15.31 -31.65 -23.73
CA LYS A 92 15.00 -30.94 -25.00
C LYS A 92 13.51 -31.01 -25.35
N SER A 93 12.85 -29.87 -25.36
CA SER A 93 11.55 -29.60 -26.00
C SER A 93 11.56 -28.20 -26.62
N GLU A 94 10.54 -27.86 -27.40
CA GLU A 94 10.38 -26.60 -28.14
C GLU A 94 9.76 -25.50 -27.26
N SER A 95 10.50 -24.99 -26.28
CA SER A 95 10.19 -23.74 -25.55
C SER A 95 11.15 -22.63 -25.97
N ALA A 96 10.88 -21.39 -25.56
CA ALA A 96 11.87 -20.33 -25.61
C ALA A 96 13.10 -20.70 -24.75
N SER A 97 14.25 -20.11 -25.08
CA SER A 97 15.49 -20.26 -24.31
C SER A 97 15.62 -19.28 -23.16
N ASP A 98 14.89 -18.17 -23.22
CA ASP A 98 14.89 -17.04 -22.29
C ASP A 98 13.47 -16.44 -22.22
N PHE A 99 13.02 -15.99 -21.06
CA PHE A 99 11.69 -15.37 -20.86
C PHE A 99 11.61 -14.58 -19.55
N SER A 100 10.77 -13.54 -19.51
CA SER A 100 10.58 -12.71 -18.31
C SER A 100 9.66 -13.35 -17.27
N THR A 101 9.96 -13.15 -15.99
CA THR A 101 9.09 -13.46 -14.84
C THR A 101 8.31 -12.22 -14.35
N THR A 102 7.69 -12.27 -13.17
CA THR A 102 6.93 -11.15 -12.59
C THR A 102 7.89 -10.12 -11.95
N ASN A 103 7.49 -8.86 -11.77
CA ASN A 103 8.37 -7.78 -11.28
C ASN A 103 8.00 -7.28 -9.86
N ILE A 104 8.99 -7.07 -8.97
CA ILE A 104 8.86 -7.57 -7.56
C ILE A 104 9.79 -7.03 -6.44
N GLN A 105 9.61 -7.58 -5.23
CA GLN A 105 10.31 -7.26 -3.97
C GLN A 105 11.48 -8.17 -3.53
N VAL A 106 11.29 -9.49 -3.30
CA VAL A 106 12.26 -10.38 -2.61
C VAL A 106 12.52 -11.69 -3.37
N GLU A 107 13.75 -11.90 -3.81
CA GLU A 107 14.22 -13.14 -4.45
C GLU A 107 13.87 -14.39 -3.62
N GLY A 108 13.51 -15.48 -4.29
CA GLY A 108 13.07 -16.75 -3.67
C GLY A 108 11.58 -16.81 -3.26
N VAL A 109 10.84 -15.70 -3.32
CA VAL A 109 9.47 -15.61 -2.81
C VAL A 109 8.53 -15.09 -3.91
N ASP A 110 7.92 -15.99 -4.69
CA ASP A 110 6.96 -15.58 -5.73
C ASP A 110 5.63 -15.12 -5.14
N GLU A 111 4.85 -14.31 -5.86
CA GLU A 111 3.45 -14.02 -5.56
C GLU A 111 2.58 -13.85 -6.82
N PRO A 112 1.24 -13.91 -6.68
CA PRO A 112 0.40 -14.28 -7.80
C PRO A 112 0.01 -13.07 -8.62
N ASP A 113 -0.09 -13.28 -9.94
CA ASP A 113 -0.38 -12.23 -10.90
C ASP A 113 -1.63 -12.59 -11.73
N ILE A 114 -2.20 -11.61 -12.44
CA ILE A 114 -3.20 -11.84 -13.48
C ILE A 114 -2.61 -12.48 -14.75
N VAL A 115 -1.27 -12.49 -14.89
CA VAL A 115 -0.55 -13.16 -15.98
C VAL A 115 0.68 -13.88 -15.43
N LYS A 116 0.84 -15.16 -15.77
CA LYS A 116 2.09 -15.92 -15.59
C LYS A 116 2.49 -16.58 -16.92
N ASN A 117 3.75 -17.01 -17.06
CA ASN A 117 4.22 -17.73 -18.26
C ASN A 117 5.39 -18.67 -17.93
N ASP A 118 5.58 -19.72 -18.74
CA ASP A 118 6.62 -20.75 -18.56
C ASP A 118 7.60 -20.85 -19.76
N GLY A 119 7.79 -19.75 -20.49
CA GLY A 119 8.60 -19.73 -21.71
C GLY A 119 7.99 -20.48 -22.91
N LYS A 120 6.75 -21.01 -22.79
CA LYS A 120 6.01 -21.57 -23.93
C LYS A 120 4.52 -21.21 -23.93
N TYR A 121 3.91 -21.16 -22.75
CA TYR A 121 2.50 -20.88 -22.54
C TYR A 121 2.35 -19.59 -21.75
N ILE A 122 1.28 -18.85 -22.03
CA ILE A 122 0.82 -17.71 -21.22
C ILE A 122 -0.49 -18.12 -20.56
N TYR A 123 -0.58 -17.85 -19.26
CA TYR A 123 -1.75 -18.07 -18.43
C TYR A 123 -2.30 -16.69 -18.07
N VAL A 124 -3.54 -16.37 -18.43
CA VAL A 124 -4.12 -15.04 -18.21
C VAL A 124 -5.51 -15.09 -17.56
N VAL A 125 -5.69 -14.28 -16.53
CA VAL A 125 -6.97 -14.02 -15.87
C VAL A 125 -7.83 -13.11 -16.76
N SER A 126 -9.00 -13.60 -17.17
CA SER A 126 -10.01 -12.88 -17.94
C SER A 126 -11.34 -12.86 -17.19
N GLY A 127 -11.41 -12.08 -16.11
CA GLY A 127 -12.60 -11.91 -15.27
C GLY A 127 -12.94 -13.18 -14.47
N LYS A 128 -13.89 -13.97 -14.95
CA LYS A 128 -14.27 -15.27 -14.35
C LYS A 128 -13.57 -16.48 -14.98
N LYS A 129 -12.52 -16.23 -15.76
CA LYS A 129 -11.81 -17.27 -16.51
C LYS A 129 -10.31 -17.19 -16.29
N VAL A 130 -9.65 -18.34 -16.36
CA VAL A 130 -8.22 -18.42 -16.68
C VAL A 130 -8.09 -19.02 -18.07
N VAL A 131 -7.33 -18.36 -18.94
CA VAL A 131 -7.12 -18.76 -20.33
C VAL A 131 -5.69 -19.23 -20.49
N ILE A 132 -5.50 -20.42 -21.05
CA ILE A 132 -4.18 -20.97 -21.35
C ILE A 132 -3.91 -20.80 -22.85
N VAL A 133 -2.84 -20.09 -23.18
CA VAL A 133 -2.45 -19.74 -24.55
C VAL A 133 -1.12 -20.43 -24.86
N SER A 134 -1.08 -21.19 -25.94
CA SER A 134 0.19 -21.58 -26.57
C SER A 134 0.79 -20.32 -27.17
N ALA A 135 1.87 -19.81 -26.59
CA ALA A 135 2.47 -18.52 -26.95
C ALA A 135 3.70 -18.67 -27.85
N PHE A 136 4.50 -19.72 -27.64
CA PHE A 136 5.74 -19.95 -28.40
C PHE A 136 5.66 -21.21 -29.29
N PRO A 137 6.01 -21.13 -30.60
CA PRO A 137 6.42 -19.92 -31.34
C PRO A 137 5.23 -18.98 -31.62
N ALA A 138 5.51 -17.68 -31.68
CA ALA A 138 4.50 -16.62 -31.70
C ALA A 138 3.61 -16.60 -32.95
N ASP A 139 4.12 -17.02 -34.10
CA ASP A 139 3.34 -17.13 -35.35
C ASP A 139 2.30 -18.27 -35.33
N GLU A 140 2.43 -19.21 -34.38
CA GLU A 140 1.44 -20.26 -34.11
C GLU A 140 0.59 -19.99 -32.85
N MET A 141 0.68 -18.78 -32.25
CA MET A 141 0.00 -18.42 -31.00
C MET A 141 -1.52 -18.64 -31.07
N LYS A 142 -2.07 -19.34 -30.07
CA LYS A 142 -3.50 -19.73 -29.98
C LYS A 142 -3.95 -20.05 -28.54
N ILE A 143 -5.23 -19.83 -28.24
CA ILE A 143 -5.87 -20.40 -27.04
C ILE A 143 -5.86 -21.93 -27.15
N LEU A 144 -5.55 -22.60 -26.04
CA LEU A 144 -5.68 -24.06 -25.87
C LEU A 144 -6.91 -24.42 -25.04
N SER A 145 -7.10 -23.74 -23.90
CA SER A 145 -8.20 -24.00 -22.97
C SER A 145 -8.65 -22.72 -22.25
N GLU A 146 -9.90 -22.75 -21.77
CA GLU A 146 -10.51 -21.74 -20.90
C GLU A 146 -11.12 -22.46 -19.69
N ILE A 147 -10.65 -22.13 -18.50
CA ILE A 147 -11.20 -22.62 -17.23
C ILE A 147 -12.19 -21.56 -16.72
N GLU A 148 -13.44 -21.92 -16.46
CA GLU A 148 -14.52 -21.01 -16.04
C GLU A 148 -14.91 -21.22 -14.57
N PHE A 149 -15.03 -20.11 -13.83
CA PHE A 149 -15.28 -20.07 -12.40
C PHE A 149 -16.60 -19.35 -12.08
N ASP A 150 -17.23 -19.70 -10.95
CA ASP A 150 -18.46 -19.03 -10.49
C ASP A 150 -18.23 -17.58 -10.05
N ASP A 151 -17.03 -17.26 -9.55
CA ASP A 151 -16.62 -15.97 -9.00
C ASP A 151 -15.56 -15.29 -9.89
N ASN A 152 -15.27 -14.01 -9.64
CA ASN A 152 -14.15 -13.34 -10.31
C ASN A 152 -12.82 -13.91 -9.79
N VAL A 153 -11.96 -14.34 -10.71
CA VAL A 153 -10.58 -14.70 -10.43
C VAL A 153 -9.81 -13.42 -10.13
N ARG A 154 -8.97 -13.47 -9.09
CA ARG A 154 -8.09 -12.39 -8.66
C ARG A 154 -6.72 -12.51 -9.30
N ASN A 155 -5.98 -13.56 -8.94
CA ASN A 155 -4.61 -13.81 -9.35
C ASN A 155 -4.37 -15.31 -9.57
N ILE A 156 -3.22 -15.67 -10.15
CA ILE A 156 -2.76 -17.05 -10.36
C ILE A 156 -1.27 -17.24 -10.04
N PHE A 157 -0.90 -18.47 -9.67
CA PHE A 157 0.47 -18.99 -9.72
C PHE A 157 0.59 -20.11 -10.75
N ILE A 158 1.81 -20.38 -11.18
CA ILE A 158 2.20 -21.65 -11.83
C ILE A 158 3.41 -22.22 -11.11
N ASN A 159 3.43 -23.53 -10.85
CA ASN A 159 4.58 -24.25 -10.31
C ASN A 159 4.60 -25.68 -10.85
N ASP A 160 5.70 -26.11 -11.48
CA ASP A 160 5.96 -27.50 -11.91
C ASP A 160 4.76 -28.29 -12.51
N GLY A 161 3.99 -27.63 -13.39
CA GLY A 161 2.83 -28.25 -14.05
C GLY A 161 1.52 -28.16 -13.27
N LYS A 162 1.49 -27.38 -12.19
CA LYS A 162 0.29 -26.91 -11.49
C LYS A 162 -0.08 -25.49 -11.89
N LEU A 163 -1.38 -25.19 -11.88
CA LEU A 163 -1.96 -23.83 -11.89
C LEU A 163 -2.74 -23.65 -10.60
N ILE A 164 -2.39 -22.62 -9.82
CA ILE A 164 -3.12 -22.25 -8.60
C ILE A 164 -3.92 -20.98 -8.88
N VAL A 165 -5.20 -20.98 -8.57
CA VAL A 165 -6.13 -19.89 -8.90
C VAL A 165 -6.80 -19.35 -7.65
N PHE A 166 -6.69 -18.04 -7.41
CA PHE A 166 -7.37 -17.36 -6.32
C PHE A 166 -8.64 -16.69 -6.83
N SER A 167 -9.78 -16.90 -6.18
CA SER A 167 -11.01 -16.16 -6.44
C SER A 167 -11.65 -15.65 -5.16
N GLN A 168 -12.45 -14.59 -5.28
CA GLN A 168 -13.14 -13.96 -4.16
C GLN A 168 -14.65 -14.06 -4.37
N SER A 169 -15.32 -14.79 -3.49
CA SER A 169 -16.78 -14.85 -3.43
C SER A 169 -17.34 -13.90 -2.37
N TYR A 170 -18.53 -13.39 -2.62
CA TYR A 170 -19.32 -12.56 -1.72
C TYR A 170 -20.76 -13.08 -1.70
N ASP A 171 -21.15 -13.82 -0.66
CA ASP A 171 -22.49 -14.41 -0.52
C ASP A 171 -23.11 -14.08 0.85
N ASP A 172 -24.41 -13.79 0.86
CA ASP A 172 -25.20 -13.33 2.02
C ASP A 172 -24.58 -12.21 2.92
N GLY A 173 -23.53 -11.52 2.45
CA GLY A 173 -22.79 -10.48 3.18
C GLY A 173 -21.48 -10.97 3.82
N GLU A 174 -21.17 -12.25 3.70
CA GLU A 174 -19.87 -12.84 4.02
C GLU A 174 -18.93 -12.78 2.80
N SER A 175 -17.63 -12.74 3.07
CA SER A 175 -16.57 -12.77 2.05
C SER A 175 -15.78 -14.05 2.22
N ARG A 176 -15.52 -14.78 1.12
CA ARG A 176 -14.84 -16.08 1.12
C ARG A 176 -13.77 -16.17 0.04
N THR A 177 -12.55 -16.46 0.46
CA THR A 177 -11.42 -16.75 -0.42
C THR A 177 -11.52 -18.19 -0.89
N LYS A 178 -11.47 -18.42 -2.21
CA LYS A 178 -11.34 -19.76 -2.80
C LYS A 178 -10.00 -19.89 -3.48
N ILE A 179 -9.36 -21.04 -3.31
CA ILE A 179 -8.08 -21.40 -3.91
C ILE A 179 -8.31 -22.73 -4.64
N PHE A 180 -7.99 -22.79 -5.93
CA PHE A 180 -8.11 -24.00 -6.73
C PHE A 180 -6.73 -24.44 -7.19
N VAL A 181 -6.42 -25.74 -7.12
CA VAL A 181 -5.21 -26.34 -7.68
C VAL A 181 -5.59 -27.22 -8.86
N TYR A 182 -4.96 -26.98 -10.01
CA TYR A 182 -5.16 -27.73 -11.25
C TYR A 182 -3.85 -28.38 -11.70
N ASP A 183 -3.91 -29.65 -12.12
CA ASP A 183 -2.90 -30.23 -12.99
C ASP A 183 -3.09 -29.67 -14.41
N ILE A 184 -2.07 -28.99 -14.91
CA ILE A 184 -1.98 -28.45 -16.27
C ILE A 184 -1.00 -29.24 -17.14
N SER A 185 -0.64 -30.47 -16.77
CA SER A 185 0.22 -31.36 -17.57
C SER A 185 -0.30 -31.52 -19.00
N ASP A 186 -1.63 -31.62 -19.18
CA ASP A 186 -2.29 -31.37 -20.47
C ASP A 186 -2.85 -29.93 -20.49
N LYS A 187 -2.33 -29.10 -21.39
CA LYS A 187 -2.74 -27.70 -21.54
C LYS A 187 -4.07 -27.55 -22.28
N GLU A 188 -4.53 -28.60 -22.98
CA GLU A 188 -5.83 -28.60 -23.68
C GLU A 188 -6.98 -29.12 -22.78
N ASP A 189 -6.68 -29.83 -21.68
CA ASP A 189 -7.67 -30.38 -20.73
C ASP A 189 -7.17 -30.30 -19.25
N PRO A 190 -7.11 -29.09 -18.64
CA PRO A 190 -6.70 -28.94 -17.24
C PRO A 190 -7.62 -29.68 -16.24
N GLU A 191 -7.05 -30.53 -15.39
CA GLU A 191 -7.79 -31.29 -14.38
C GLU A 191 -7.72 -30.59 -13.01
N MET A 192 -8.86 -30.28 -12.40
CA MET A 192 -8.91 -29.74 -11.03
C MET A 192 -8.59 -30.85 -10.04
N GLU A 193 -7.53 -30.69 -9.25
CA GLU A 193 -7.10 -31.65 -8.24
C GLU A 193 -7.67 -31.34 -6.86
N GLN A 194 -7.76 -30.04 -6.50
CA GLN A 194 -8.12 -29.61 -5.16
C GLN A 194 -8.91 -28.29 -5.16
N GLU A 195 -9.90 -28.18 -4.26
CA GLU A 195 -10.61 -26.94 -3.93
C GLU A 195 -10.46 -26.64 -2.44
N ILE A 196 -9.91 -25.47 -2.11
CA ILE A 196 -9.65 -24.99 -0.75
C ILE A 196 -10.42 -23.69 -0.52
N PHE A 197 -11.02 -23.55 0.65
CA PHE A 197 -11.74 -22.36 1.08
C PHE A 197 -11.10 -21.80 2.35
N ALA A 198 -10.94 -20.48 2.38
CA ALA A 198 -10.58 -19.72 3.57
C ALA A 198 -11.59 -18.59 3.81
N ASP A 199 -12.15 -18.57 5.02
CA ASP A 199 -13.03 -17.50 5.46
C ASP A 199 -12.36 -16.11 5.37
N GLY A 200 -13.17 -15.11 5.00
CA GLY A 200 -12.75 -13.71 4.93
C GLY A 200 -12.33 -13.23 3.54
N ASN A 201 -11.97 -11.96 3.49
CA ASN A 201 -11.41 -11.34 2.29
C ASN A 201 -9.98 -11.84 2.08
N TYR A 202 -9.66 -12.25 0.85
CA TYR A 202 -8.29 -12.42 0.38
C TYR A 202 -7.54 -11.11 0.57
N ARG A 203 -6.33 -11.19 1.13
CA ARG A 203 -5.41 -10.07 1.19
C ARG A 203 -4.30 -10.25 0.18
N ASP A 204 -3.64 -11.41 0.23
CA ASP A 204 -2.47 -11.71 -0.58
C ASP A 204 -2.13 -13.20 -0.52
N ALA A 205 -1.18 -13.65 -1.35
CA ALA A 205 -0.53 -14.94 -1.20
C ALA A 205 0.96 -14.88 -1.60
N ARG A 206 1.78 -15.79 -1.10
CA ARG A 206 3.20 -15.96 -1.47
C ARG A 206 3.46 -17.43 -1.77
N MET A 207 4.39 -17.73 -2.66
CA MET A 207 4.80 -19.09 -2.99
C MET A 207 6.32 -19.21 -2.81
N ILE A 208 6.76 -20.19 -2.02
CA ILE A 208 8.17 -20.42 -1.69
C ILE A 208 8.46 -21.91 -1.90
N GLY A 209 9.12 -22.22 -3.02
CA GLY A 209 9.14 -23.60 -3.53
C GLY A 209 7.71 -24.12 -3.73
N ASP A 210 7.45 -25.33 -3.25
CA ASP A 210 6.18 -26.04 -3.43
C ASP A 210 5.10 -25.66 -2.41
N TYR A 211 5.26 -24.55 -1.68
CA TYR A 211 4.38 -24.11 -0.61
C TYR A 211 3.72 -22.77 -0.93
N VAL A 212 2.39 -22.74 -0.87
CA VAL A 212 1.59 -21.51 -1.03
C VAL A 212 1.08 -21.03 0.33
N TYR A 213 1.49 -19.81 0.71
CA TYR A 213 1.02 -19.11 1.91
C TYR A 213 -0.08 -18.12 1.52
N VAL A 214 -1.29 -18.27 2.06
CA VAL A 214 -2.43 -17.40 1.79
C VAL A 214 -2.81 -16.61 3.03
N ILE A 215 -2.98 -15.30 2.87
CA ILE A 215 -3.40 -14.38 3.92
C ILE A 215 -4.85 -13.98 3.67
N SER A 216 -5.75 -14.32 4.60
CA SER A 216 -7.16 -13.89 4.57
C SER A 216 -7.54 -13.12 5.84
N ASN A 217 -8.59 -12.30 5.76
CA ASN A 217 -9.01 -11.43 6.85
C ASN A 217 -10.55 -11.43 7.01
N LYS A 218 -11.05 -12.00 8.11
CA LYS A 218 -12.47 -12.05 8.48
C LYS A 218 -12.77 -11.00 9.55
N HIS A 219 -13.62 -10.03 9.25
CA HIS A 219 -14.01 -8.99 10.21
C HIS A 219 -14.81 -9.58 11.39
N VAL A 220 -14.53 -9.09 12.60
CA VAL A 220 -15.25 -9.51 13.81
C VAL A 220 -16.33 -8.48 14.16
N TYR A 221 -17.57 -8.94 14.31
CA TYR A 221 -18.70 -8.08 14.68
C TYR A 221 -19.06 -8.22 16.16
N ARG A 222 -19.25 -7.08 16.84
CA ARG A 222 -19.63 -7.05 18.26
C ARG A 222 -20.97 -7.77 18.48
N GLY A 223 -21.02 -8.63 19.50
CA GLY A 223 -22.19 -9.47 19.79
C GLY A 223 -22.45 -10.64 18.82
N ASN A 224 -21.66 -10.78 17.73
CA ASN A 224 -21.69 -11.92 16.82
C ASN A 224 -20.27 -12.28 16.36
N VAL A 225 -19.52 -12.98 17.22
CA VAL A 225 -18.13 -13.35 16.95
C VAL A 225 -18.07 -14.75 16.34
N GLU A 226 -17.98 -14.80 15.02
CA GLU A 226 -17.92 -16.05 14.26
C GLU A 226 -16.47 -16.40 13.95
N LEU A 227 -15.98 -17.48 14.56
CA LEU A 227 -14.64 -18.01 14.31
C LEU A 227 -14.43 -18.33 12.81
N PRO A 228 -13.20 -18.24 12.28
CA PRO A 228 -12.93 -18.62 10.91
C PRO A 228 -13.14 -20.12 10.67
N VAL A 229 -13.62 -20.42 9.47
CA VAL A 229 -13.73 -21.77 8.93
C VAL A 229 -12.80 -21.90 7.72
N PHE A 230 -12.12 -23.04 7.65
CA PHE A 230 -11.41 -23.49 6.46
C PHE A 230 -12.06 -24.77 5.94
N GLU A 231 -11.98 -25.03 4.65
CA GLU A 231 -12.51 -26.24 4.04
C GLU A 231 -11.57 -26.71 2.93
N VAL A 232 -11.36 -28.02 2.81
CA VAL A 232 -10.60 -28.64 1.71
C VAL A 232 -11.40 -29.82 1.16
N ASP A 233 -11.73 -29.80 -0.11
CA ASP A 233 -12.50 -30.84 -0.83
C ASP A 233 -13.79 -31.28 -0.10
N GLY A 234 -14.52 -30.33 0.50
CA GLY A 234 -15.73 -30.61 1.28
C GLY A 234 -15.50 -30.96 2.76
N VAL A 235 -14.26 -30.93 3.25
CA VAL A 235 -13.89 -31.26 4.63
C VAL A 235 -13.62 -29.97 5.42
N GLU A 236 -14.59 -29.58 6.25
CA GLU A 236 -14.51 -28.43 7.14
C GLU A 236 -13.48 -28.65 8.29
N LYS A 237 -12.54 -27.71 8.45
CA LYS A 237 -11.62 -27.54 9.59
C LYS A 237 -11.98 -26.24 10.31
N SER A 238 -13.00 -26.29 11.16
CA SER A 238 -13.42 -25.15 11.99
C SER A 238 -12.37 -24.83 13.06
N VAL A 239 -12.05 -23.55 13.24
CA VAL A 239 -11.14 -23.09 14.31
C VAL A 239 -11.88 -23.04 15.65
N VAL A 240 -11.20 -23.40 16.75
CA VAL A 240 -11.70 -23.20 18.11
C VAL A 240 -11.04 -21.97 18.76
N ALA A 241 -11.72 -21.33 19.71
CA ALA A 241 -11.22 -20.10 20.33
C ALA A 241 -9.88 -20.28 21.04
N GLU A 242 -9.61 -21.50 21.51
CA GLU A 242 -8.39 -21.91 22.18
C GLU A 242 -7.16 -21.98 21.25
N ASP A 243 -7.38 -22.08 19.94
CA ASP A 243 -6.35 -22.06 18.89
C ASP A 243 -6.20 -20.65 18.25
N VAL A 244 -7.07 -19.70 18.61
CA VAL A 244 -6.93 -18.29 18.22
C VAL A 244 -5.90 -17.63 19.12
N ALA A 245 -4.82 -17.16 18.51
CA ALA A 245 -3.83 -16.33 19.18
C ALA A 245 -4.25 -14.85 19.14
N TYR A 246 -3.96 -14.08 20.19
CA TYR A 246 -4.33 -12.66 20.30
C TYR A 246 -3.31 -11.89 21.16
N PHE A 247 -3.30 -10.58 21.00
CA PHE A 247 -2.52 -9.69 21.85
C PHE A 247 -3.43 -9.08 22.93
N PRO A 248 -2.98 -9.00 24.19
CA PRO A 248 -3.77 -8.44 25.28
C PRO A 248 -3.76 -6.90 25.30
N TYR A 249 -3.66 -6.25 24.13
CA TYR A 249 -3.97 -4.83 23.95
C TYR A 249 -5.35 -4.72 23.29
N GLU A 250 -6.08 -3.65 23.61
CA GLU A 250 -7.41 -3.43 23.03
C GLU A 250 -7.29 -2.92 21.56
N ASP A 251 -8.29 -3.15 20.72
CA ASP A 251 -8.34 -2.58 19.37
C ASP A 251 -9.77 -2.12 19.04
N TYR A 252 -9.89 -1.00 18.33
CA TYR A 252 -11.16 -0.46 17.88
C TYR A 252 -11.92 -1.44 16.97
N ARG A 253 -11.21 -2.23 16.14
CA ARG A 253 -11.81 -3.27 15.29
C ARG A 253 -10.90 -4.48 15.15
N TYR A 254 -11.29 -5.56 15.80
CA TYR A 254 -10.67 -6.84 15.51
C TYR A 254 -11.08 -7.40 14.15
N SER A 255 -10.13 -8.03 13.50
CA SER A 255 -10.35 -8.99 12.43
C SER A 255 -9.52 -10.25 12.73
N PHE A 256 -10.06 -11.42 12.39
CA PHE A 256 -9.26 -12.62 12.34
C PHE A 256 -8.38 -12.54 11.09
N SER A 257 -7.07 -12.39 11.30
CA SER A 257 -6.06 -12.53 10.26
C SER A 257 -5.60 -13.98 10.24
N SER A 258 -5.84 -14.65 9.13
CA SER A 258 -5.49 -16.06 8.91
C SER A 258 -4.24 -16.14 8.05
N VAL A 259 -3.28 -16.97 8.46
CA VAL A 259 -2.18 -17.42 7.59
C VAL A 259 -2.38 -18.91 7.37
N MET A 260 -2.59 -19.30 6.12
CA MET A 260 -2.70 -20.69 5.68
C MET A 260 -1.47 -21.05 4.85
N ALA A 261 -0.82 -22.18 5.13
CA ALA A 261 0.14 -22.83 4.23
C ALA A 261 -0.53 -24.03 3.56
N VAL A 262 -0.22 -24.25 2.28
CA VAL A 262 -0.68 -25.36 1.45
C VAL A 262 0.53 -26.01 0.78
N ASP A 263 0.68 -27.33 0.92
CA ASP A 263 1.68 -28.13 0.19
C ASP A 263 1.09 -28.54 -1.18
N LEU A 264 1.79 -28.21 -2.28
CA LEU A 264 1.32 -28.50 -3.64
C LEU A 264 1.58 -29.95 -4.10
N ASP A 265 2.38 -30.74 -3.37
CA ASP A 265 2.70 -32.13 -3.72
C ASP A 265 1.61 -33.13 -3.31
N ASP A 266 1.02 -32.95 -2.12
CA ASP A 266 -0.01 -33.84 -1.56
C ASP A 266 -1.31 -33.15 -1.11
N GLY A 267 -1.36 -31.82 -1.12
CA GLY A 267 -2.53 -31.03 -0.77
C GLY A 267 -2.76 -30.85 0.74
N ASP A 268 -1.83 -31.28 1.61
CA ASP A 268 -1.94 -31.00 3.04
C ASP A 268 -1.91 -29.48 3.32
N PHE A 269 -2.66 -29.05 4.34
CA PHE A 269 -2.75 -27.64 4.73
C PHE A 269 -2.66 -27.44 6.25
N GLU A 270 -1.99 -26.36 6.65
CA GLU A 270 -1.98 -25.88 8.03
C GLU A 270 -2.36 -24.40 8.09
N SER A 271 -2.99 -23.98 9.18
CA SER A 271 -3.48 -22.61 9.32
C SER A 271 -3.36 -22.09 10.74
N LYS A 272 -2.89 -20.87 10.90
CA LYS A 272 -2.91 -20.12 12.17
C LYS A 272 -3.85 -18.93 12.05
N VAL A 273 -4.60 -18.65 13.12
CA VAL A 273 -5.54 -17.54 13.20
C VAL A 273 -5.15 -16.61 14.33
N TYR A 274 -5.02 -15.33 13.99
CA TYR A 274 -4.65 -14.27 14.90
C TYR A 274 -5.81 -13.27 15.01
N LEU A 275 -6.31 -13.04 16.23
CA LEU A 275 -7.20 -11.92 16.53
C LEU A 275 -6.32 -10.67 16.66
N THR A 276 -6.22 -9.93 15.55
CA THR A 276 -5.47 -8.67 15.44
C THR A 276 -6.43 -7.52 15.13
N GLY A 277 -5.93 -6.32 14.98
CA GLY A 277 -6.66 -5.22 14.34
C GLY A 277 -6.86 -5.43 12.83
N ASN A 278 -7.19 -4.33 12.14
CA ASN A 278 -7.05 -4.27 10.70
C ASN A 278 -5.55 -4.23 10.33
N THR A 279 -5.06 -5.30 9.68
CA THR A 279 -3.76 -5.34 9.02
C THR A 279 -3.86 -4.80 7.60
N TRP A 280 -2.87 -4.02 7.17
CA TRP A 280 -2.92 -3.22 5.94
C TRP A 280 -1.86 -3.63 4.92
N ASN A 281 -0.60 -3.79 5.33
CA ASN A 281 0.50 -4.16 4.44
C ASN A 281 1.18 -5.45 4.89
N LEU A 282 1.64 -6.21 3.90
CA LEU A 282 2.36 -7.46 4.02
C LEU A 282 3.80 -7.25 3.53
N TYR A 283 4.77 -7.83 4.24
CA TYR A 283 6.11 -8.10 3.73
C TYR A 283 6.45 -9.57 4.00
N VAL A 284 7.10 -10.26 3.07
CA VAL A 284 7.49 -11.67 3.24
C VAL A 284 8.90 -11.88 2.72
N SER A 285 9.75 -12.46 3.57
CA SER A 285 11.05 -13.03 3.21
C SER A 285 10.96 -14.56 3.12
N GLU A 286 12.01 -15.23 2.65
CA GLU A 286 12.04 -16.71 2.53
C GLU A 286 11.64 -17.45 3.82
N ASN A 287 11.82 -16.83 4.99
CA ASN A 287 11.65 -17.46 6.31
C ASN A 287 10.64 -16.75 7.23
N ASN A 288 10.12 -15.57 6.86
CA ASN A 288 9.26 -14.77 7.73
C ASN A 288 8.16 -14.04 6.97
N ILE A 289 6.95 -14.06 7.52
CA ILE A 289 5.82 -13.20 7.17
C ILE A 289 5.72 -12.05 8.19
N TYR A 290 5.62 -10.82 7.69
CA TYR A 290 5.40 -9.62 8.50
C TYR A 290 4.06 -8.99 8.15
N LEU A 291 3.14 -8.95 9.12
CA LEU A 291 1.83 -8.31 8.99
C LEU A 291 1.84 -6.98 9.74
N THR A 292 1.49 -5.89 9.06
CA THR A 292 1.47 -4.55 9.67
C THR A 292 0.06 -4.05 9.95
N GLY A 293 -0.15 -3.40 11.09
CA GLY A 293 -1.40 -2.76 11.50
C GLY A 293 -1.18 -1.32 11.97
N ASN A 294 -2.19 -0.46 11.82
CA ASN A 294 -2.11 0.92 12.33
C ASN A 294 -2.73 1.00 13.73
N LYS A 295 -1.95 1.46 14.70
CA LYS A 295 -2.36 1.78 16.08
C LYS A 295 -2.43 3.28 16.25
N TYR A 296 -3.47 3.75 16.92
CA TYR A 296 -3.65 5.16 17.25
C TYR A 296 -3.62 5.38 18.76
N ILE A 297 -3.19 6.56 19.23
CA ILE A 297 -3.41 6.95 20.65
C ILE A 297 -4.91 7.13 20.88
N SER A 298 -5.37 6.74 22.07
CA SER A 298 -6.75 6.89 22.46
C SER A 298 -7.14 8.36 22.67
N GLY A 299 -8.41 8.71 22.42
CA GLY A 299 -8.89 10.08 22.66
C GLY A 299 -8.80 10.51 24.13
N GLU A 300 -8.77 9.54 25.06
CA GLU A 300 -8.56 9.78 26.49
C GLU A 300 -7.08 10.03 26.79
N ASP A 301 -6.18 9.15 26.34
CA ASP A 301 -4.72 9.32 26.52
C ASP A 301 -4.23 10.63 25.86
N TYR A 302 -4.73 11.00 24.67
CA TYR A 302 -4.45 12.29 24.02
C TYR A 302 -4.74 13.47 24.97
N PHE A 303 -5.90 13.44 25.61
CA PHE A 303 -6.36 14.56 26.42
C PHE A 303 -5.69 14.59 27.80
N ASP A 304 -5.40 13.43 28.39
CA ASP A 304 -4.63 13.34 29.63
C ASP A 304 -3.18 13.83 29.39
N ARG A 305 -2.54 13.45 28.28
CA ARG A 305 -1.23 13.96 27.85
C ARG A 305 -1.26 15.47 27.61
N LEU A 306 -2.30 15.99 26.96
CA LEU A 306 -2.51 17.44 26.75
C LEU A 306 -2.60 18.19 28.08
N ILE A 307 -3.30 17.63 29.07
CA ILE A 307 -3.38 18.23 30.41
C ILE A 307 -2.01 18.23 31.08
N GLU A 308 -1.32 17.10 31.11
CA GLU A 308 -0.07 16.95 31.84
C GLU A 308 1.09 17.78 31.26
N ASP A 309 1.29 17.73 29.94
CA ASP A 309 2.47 18.32 29.28
C ASP A 309 2.26 19.79 28.89
N VAL A 310 1.04 20.18 28.52
CA VAL A 310 0.73 21.54 28.04
C VAL A 310 0.01 22.33 29.12
N LEU A 311 -1.21 21.92 29.49
CA LEU A 311 -2.08 22.77 30.31
C LEU A 311 -1.54 22.96 31.74
N LEU A 312 -1.02 21.91 32.39
CA LEU A 312 -0.42 21.99 33.72
C LEU A 312 0.99 22.61 33.74
N ASP A 313 1.60 22.89 32.59
CA ASP A 313 2.83 23.69 32.50
C ASP A 313 2.47 25.20 32.44
N ILE A 314 1.64 25.59 31.46
CA ILE A 314 1.30 26.99 31.16
C ILE A 314 0.35 27.63 32.18
N LEU A 315 -0.53 26.87 32.84
CA LEU A 315 -1.55 27.45 33.71
C LEU A 315 -0.93 28.02 35.02
N PRO A 316 -1.41 29.19 35.49
CA PRO A 316 -1.06 29.67 36.82
C PRO A 316 -1.55 28.75 37.94
N ARG A 317 -1.04 29.01 39.15
CA ARG A 317 -1.14 28.05 40.25
C ARG A 317 -2.57 27.72 40.68
N ALA A 318 -3.50 28.67 40.69
CA ALA A 318 -4.85 28.41 41.20
C ALA A 318 -5.62 27.51 40.23
N GLU A 319 -5.55 27.84 38.95
CA GLU A 319 -6.13 27.14 37.82
C GLU A 319 -5.58 25.70 37.71
N ARG A 320 -4.29 25.49 38.05
CA ARG A 320 -3.70 24.14 38.17
C ARG A 320 -4.11 23.36 39.43
N GLU A 321 -4.53 24.04 40.48
CA GLU A 321 -5.15 23.40 41.64
C GLU A 321 -6.58 23.00 41.26
N ASP A 322 -7.35 23.86 40.58
CA ASP A 322 -8.70 23.56 40.06
C ASP A 322 -8.71 22.38 39.06
N VAL A 323 -7.81 22.35 38.07
CA VAL A 323 -7.70 21.23 37.09
C VAL A 323 -7.39 19.89 37.78
N ARG A 324 -6.55 19.89 38.82
CA ARG A 324 -6.24 18.67 39.58
C ARG A 324 -7.42 18.20 40.44
N ASP A 325 -8.14 19.12 41.07
CA ASP A 325 -9.35 18.80 41.83
C ASP A 325 -10.45 18.18 40.92
N ILE A 326 -10.52 18.57 39.64
CA ILE A 326 -11.41 17.94 38.63
C ILE A 326 -10.90 16.54 38.21
N LEU A 327 -9.59 16.39 37.96
CA LEU A 327 -9.00 15.08 37.65
C LEU A 327 -9.23 14.06 38.77
N ASP A 328 -9.12 14.47 40.04
CA ASP A 328 -9.35 13.64 41.22
C ASP A 328 -10.85 13.36 41.54
N SER A 329 -11.80 13.88 40.75
CA SER A 329 -13.24 13.72 41.03
C SER A 329 -13.81 12.33 40.68
N ASP A 330 -15.02 12.02 41.17
CA ASP A 330 -15.78 10.81 40.81
C ASP A 330 -16.63 10.98 39.52
N ASP A 331 -16.51 12.12 38.83
CA ASP A 331 -17.32 12.43 37.64
C ASP A 331 -16.85 11.64 36.42
N LYS A 332 -17.71 11.56 35.39
CA LYS A 332 -17.36 10.80 34.17
C LYS A 332 -16.28 11.53 33.38
N TYR A 333 -15.50 10.77 32.62
CA TYR A 333 -14.38 11.29 31.84
C TYR A 333 -14.76 12.51 30.98
N TYR A 334 -15.76 12.40 30.09
CA TYR A 334 -16.23 13.54 29.27
C TYR A 334 -16.74 14.76 30.06
N GLU A 335 -17.14 14.59 31.33
CA GLU A 335 -17.58 15.67 32.22
C GLU A 335 -16.35 16.40 32.76
N LYS A 336 -15.34 15.66 33.22
CA LYS A 336 -14.01 16.19 33.58
C LYS A 336 -13.35 16.94 32.43
N GLN A 337 -13.35 16.36 31.23
CA GLN A 337 -12.79 17.00 30.03
C GLN A 337 -13.41 18.38 29.80
N ARG A 338 -14.75 18.49 29.87
CA ARG A 338 -15.43 19.76 29.66
C ARG A 338 -15.15 20.76 30.77
N GLU A 339 -15.12 20.33 32.03
CA GLU A 339 -14.85 21.23 33.16
C GLU A 339 -13.42 21.76 33.17
N ILE A 340 -12.44 20.94 32.78
CA ILE A 340 -11.04 21.37 32.59
C ILE A 340 -10.94 22.41 31.46
N MET A 341 -11.61 22.18 30.33
CA MET A 341 -11.65 23.17 29.25
C MET A 341 -12.39 24.46 29.64
N ASP A 342 -13.48 24.36 30.44
CA ASP A 342 -14.19 25.51 31.01
C ASP A 342 -13.24 26.35 31.93
N VAL A 343 -12.29 25.72 32.66
CA VAL A 343 -11.24 26.41 33.44
C VAL A 343 -10.22 27.11 32.53
N VAL A 344 -9.71 26.44 31.50
CA VAL A 344 -8.72 27.01 30.57
C VAL A 344 -9.31 28.19 29.78
N GLU A 345 -10.52 28.05 29.24
CA GLU A 345 -11.22 29.14 28.54
C GLU A 345 -11.54 30.30 29.50
N GLY A 346 -11.93 29.99 30.75
CA GLY A 346 -12.17 30.98 31.79
C GLY A 346 -10.93 31.80 32.15
N TYR A 347 -9.77 31.15 32.28
CA TYR A 347 -8.50 31.82 32.53
C TYR A 347 -8.05 32.65 31.32
N SER A 348 -8.00 32.06 30.12
CA SER A 348 -7.60 32.76 28.89
C SER A 348 -8.51 33.97 28.62
N GLY A 349 -9.82 33.82 28.81
CA GLY A 349 -10.80 34.91 28.67
C GLY A 349 -10.72 36.01 29.75
N SER A 350 -9.94 35.81 30.82
CA SER A 350 -9.69 36.81 31.86
C SER A 350 -8.52 37.76 31.52
N LEU A 351 -7.57 37.29 30.69
CA LEU A 351 -6.37 38.03 30.29
C LEU A 351 -6.70 39.08 29.22
N ILE A 352 -5.96 40.20 29.22
CA ILE A 352 -6.16 41.31 28.27
C ILE A 352 -4.83 41.95 27.85
N GLY A 353 -4.76 42.39 26.59
CA GLY A 353 -3.57 43.07 26.05
C GLY A 353 -2.36 42.13 26.04
N ASP A 354 -1.20 42.67 26.37
CA ASP A 354 0.10 42.00 26.34
C ASP A 354 0.08 40.65 27.11
N GLU A 355 -0.60 40.56 28.27
CA GLU A 355 -0.74 39.32 29.06
C GLU A 355 -1.53 38.21 28.34
N LYS A 356 -2.48 38.58 27.45
CA LYS A 356 -3.22 37.63 26.60
C LYS A 356 -2.38 37.18 25.41
N GLU A 357 -1.60 38.11 24.84
CA GLU A 357 -0.73 37.87 23.70
C GLU A 357 0.40 36.90 24.09
N GLU A 358 1.06 37.12 25.24
CA GLU A 358 2.07 36.21 25.79
C GLU A 358 1.51 34.79 26.06
N PHE A 359 0.34 34.66 26.69
CA PHE A 359 -0.29 33.36 26.94
C PHE A 359 -0.72 32.64 25.65
N ASP A 360 -1.22 33.38 24.65
CA ASP A 360 -1.65 32.80 23.37
C ASP A 360 -0.46 32.33 22.53
N GLU A 361 0.65 33.07 22.53
CA GLU A 361 1.89 32.65 21.86
C GLU A 361 2.49 31.41 22.55
N GLU A 362 2.60 31.40 23.88
CA GLU A 362 3.12 30.25 24.64
C GLU A 362 2.24 28.99 24.47
N LEU A 363 0.91 29.13 24.50
CA LEU A 363 -0.01 28.03 24.22
C LEU A 363 0.13 27.52 22.77
N MET A 364 0.28 28.39 21.77
CA MET A 364 0.45 27.95 20.38
C MET A 364 1.78 27.22 20.15
N GLU A 365 2.89 27.72 20.71
CA GLU A 365 4.21 27.09 20.63
C GLU A 365 4.18 25.69 21.27
N LYS A 366 3.68 25.60 22.52
CA LYS A 366 3.51 24.33 23.23
C LYS A 366 2.58 23.34 22.52
N MET A 367 1.51 23.83 21.87
CA MET A 367 0.61 22.99 21.08
C MET A 367 1.27 22.48 19.78
N GLU A 368 2.16 23.24 19.12
CA GLU A 368 2.90 22.73 17.95
C GLU A 368 3.93 21.67 18.40
N GLU A 369 4.68 21.91 19.48
CA GLU A 369 5.59 20.91 20.06
C GLU A 369 4.84 19.63 20.46
N PHE A 370 3.72 19.78 21.18
CA PHE A 370 2.87 18.67 21.60
C PHE A 370 2.30 17.88 20.43
N GLU A 371 1.74 18.53 19.40
CA GLU A 371 1.22 17.80 18.22
C GLU A 371 2.34 17.11 17.42
N ILE A 372 3.58 17.60 17.43
CA ILE A 372 4.71 16.93 16.78
C ILE A 372 5.10 15.67 17.56
N GLU A 373 5.43 15.79 18.85
CA GLU A 373 5.83 14.66 19.69
C GLU A 373 4.71 13.63 19.77
N LEU A 374 3.49 14.07 20.08
CA LEU A 374 2.34 13.19 20.15
C LEU A 374 2.01 12.59 18.78
N SER A 375 2.32 13.21 17.63
CA SER A 375 2.09 12.53 16.33
C SER A 375 2.95 11.27 16.14
N LYS A 376 4.14 11.18 16.77
CA LYS A 376 4.98 9.98 16.79
C LYS A 376 4.41 8.88 17.67
N GLU A 377 3.65 9.25 18.70
CA GLU A 377 2.97 8.30 19.57
C GLU A 377 1.55 7.93 19.05
N ARG A 378 0.84 8.90 18.46
CA ARG A 378 -0.57 8.83 18.01
C ARG A 378 -0.78 8.07 16.72
N GLU A 379 0.26 7.88 15.93
CA GLU A 379 0.22 7.08 14.72
C GLU A 379 1.41 6.14 14.78
N ARG A 380 1.17 4.85 15.02
CA ARG A 380 2.20 3.81 15.10
C ARG A 380 1.84 2.65 14.18
N THR A 381 2.85 2.06 13.55
CA THR A 381 2.72 0.79 12.85
C THR A 381 3.11 -0.33 13.81
N ILE A 382 2.15 -1.21 14.12
CA ILE A 382 2.41 -2.51 14.75
C ILE A 382 2.97 -3.43 13.67
N VAL A 383 4.03 -4.16 13.98
CA VAL A 383 4.66 -5.15 13.09
C VAL A 383 4.56 -6.52 13.78
N HIS A 384 3.84 -7.46 13.17
CA HIS A 384 3.74 -8.84 13.65
C HIS A 384 4.65 -9.74 12.82
N LYS A 385 5.60 -10.46 13.44
CA LYS A 385 6.52 -11.40 12.77
C LYS A 385 6.10 -12.84 13.01
N ILE A 386 5.94 -13.58 11.92
CA ILE A 386 5.55 -14.99 11.87
C ILE A 386 6.64 -15.73 11.08
N ALA A 387 7.38 -16.63 11.72
CA ALA A 387 8.32 -17.49 11.02
C ALA A 387 7.55 -18.55 10.23
N ILE A 388 8.09 -18.90 9.06
CA ILE A 388 7.57 -19.93 8.17
C ILE A 388 8.70 -20.88 7.73
N ASP A 389 8.47 -22.18 7.89
CA ASP A 389 9.27 -23.25 7.27
C ASP A 389 8.29 -24.28 6.72
N LYS A 390 7.92 -24.11 5.44
CA LYS A 390 6.95 -24.95 4.74
C LYS A 390 5.57 -24.90 5.40
N MET A 391 5.18 -26.00 6.06
CA MET A 391 3.90 -26.13 6.77
C MET A 391 3.98 -25.63 8.22
N ASP A 392 5.19 -25.45 8.77
CA ASP A 392 5.37 -24.93 10.11
C ASP A 392 5.23 -23.40 10.10
N ILE A 393 4.18 -22.91 10.77
CA ILE A 393 3.86 -21.48 10.94
C ILE A 393 3.96 -21.16 12.44
N ASP A 394 4.94 -20.34 12.84
CA ASP A 394 5.22 -20.04 14.26
C ASP A 394 5.36 -18.54 14.53
N TYR A 395 4.63 -18.05 15.53
CA TYR A 395 4.60 -16.62 15.85
C TYR A 395 5.82 -16.20 16.67
N GLN A 396 6.66 -15.30 16.15
CA GLN A 396 7.92 -14.93 16.81
C GLN A 396 7.80 -13.72 17.74
N GLY A 397 7.15 -12.64 17.32
CA GLY A 397 7.19 -11.39 18.09
C GLY A 397 6.35 -10.25 17.50
N VAL A 398 6.17 -9.19 18.29
CA VAL A 398 5.47 -7.97 17.89
C VAL A 398 6.31 -6.75 18.23
N GLY A 399 6.53 -5.87 17.24
CA GLY A 399 7.20 -4.58 17.40
C GLY A 399 6.26 -3.42 17.11
N GLU A 400 6.66 -2.20 17.48
CA GLU A 400 5.92 -0.98 17.16
C GLU A 400 6.86 0.16 16.78
N VAL A 401 6.68 0.74 15.59
CA VAL A 401 7.38 1.95 15.14
C VAL A 401 6.43 3.13 15.02
N PRO A 402 6.88 4.39 15.25
CA PRO A 402 6.14 5.58 14.86
C PRO A 402 5.82 5.62 13.37
N GLY A 403 4.69 6.24 13.04
CA GLY A 403 4.22 6.51 11.69
C GLY A 403 3.45 5.36 11.03
N ARG A 404 2.98 5.62 9.82
CA ARG A 404 2.28 4.67 8.95
C ARG A 404 3.21 4.26 7.81
N VAL A 405 3.28 2.97 7.53
CA VAL A 405 4.01 2.43 6.36
C VAL A 405 3.21 2.68 5.07
N LEU A 406 3.89 3.05 3.97
CA LEU A 406 3.24 3.40 2.70
C LEU A 406 2.72 2.17 1.95
N ASN A 407 3.59 1.19 1.72
CA ASN A 407 3.33 -0.06 1.01
C ASN A 407 4.42 -1.08 1.37
N GLN A 408 4.35 -2.28 0.80
CA GLN A 408 5.34 -3.34 1.02
C GLN A 408 6.79 -2.88 0.81
N PHE A 409 7.10 -2.05 -0.20
CA PHE A 409 8.48 -1.63 -0.53
C PHE A 409 9.10 -0.66 0.47
N SER A 410 8.25 -0.14 1.36
CA SER A 410 8.69 0.59 2.54
C SER A 410 9.10 -0.34 3.69
N MET A 411 9.26 -1.64 3.42
CA MET A 411 9.76 -2.67 4.34
C MET A 411 10.75 -3.60 3.62
N ASP A 412 11.74 -4.10 4.35
CA ASP A 412 12.51 -5.29 3.99
C ASP A 412 13.09 -6.04 5.21
N GLU A 413 13.75 -7.17 4.96
CA GLU A 413 14.56 -7.91 5.94
C GLU A 413 15.97 -8.11 5.38
N HIS A 414 16.99 -7.67 6.13
CA HIS A 414 18.38 -7.73 5.71
C HIS A 414 19.29 -8.14 6.87
N GLU A 415 20.13 -9.16 6.65
CA GLU A 415 21.01 -9.78 7.67
C GLU A 415 20.30 -10.16 8.99
N GLY A 416 18.99 -10.44 8.94
CA GLY A 416 18.14 -10.79 10.09
C GLY A 416 17.48 -9.61 10.82
N ASN A 417 17.77 -8.38 10.39
CA ASN A 417 17.11 -7.16 10.87
C ASN A 417 15.93 -6.82 9.95
N PHE A 418 14.79 -6.43 10.53
CA PHE A 418 13.64 -5.90 9.79
C PHE A 418 13.74 -4.39 9.68
N ARG A 419 13.55 -3.82 8.49
CA ARG A 419 13.74 -2.38 8.24
C ARG A 419 12.47 -1.80 7.65
N ILE A 420 12.08 -0.60 8.08
CA ILE A 420 10.78 -0.02 7.75
C ILE A 420 10.84 1.50 7.65
N ALA A 421 10.23 2.06 6.61
CA ALA A 421 10.09 3.50 6.38
C ALA A 421 8.63 3.94 6.58
N THR A 422 8.40 5.03 7.32
CA THR A 422 7.06 5.46 7.74
C THR A 422 6.86 6.98 7.67
N THR A 423 5.60 7.42 7.64
CA THR A 423 5.22 8.84 7.78
C THR A 423 4.31 9.02 9.01
N THR A 424 4.66 9.93 9.93
CA THR A 424 3.77 10.43 10.99
C THR A 424 3.07 11.72 10.55
N GLY A 425 1.97 12.06 11.23
CA GLY A 425 1.38 13.40 11.17
C GLY A 425 0.36 13.62 10.04
N ASN A 426 -0.23 14.80 10.01
CA ASN A 426 -1.37 15.11 9.13
C ASN A 426 -0.92 15.67 7.78
N TRP A 427 -1.69 15.39 6.70
CA TRP A 427 -1.45 15.88 5.33
C TRP A 427 -1.53 17.41 5.13
N ARG A 428 -1.58 18.18 6.21
CA ARG A 428 -1.66 19.65 6.23
C ARG A 428 -0.59 20.22 7.15
N ASP A 429 0.66 19.93 6.76
CA ASP A 429 1.88 20.66 7.12
C ASP A 429 2.68 20.14 8.33
N THR A 430 2.20 19.15 9.08
CA THR A 430 2.93 18.54 10.23
C THR A 430 3.56 17.19 9.95
N SER A 431 3.47 16.65 8.72
CA SER A 431 3.98 15.31 8.42
C SER A 431 5.50 15.21 8.51
N LEU A 432 6.00 14.09 9.02
CA LEU A 432 7.43 13.79 9.19
C LEU A 432 7.69 12.35 8.74
N ASN A 433 8.86 12.11 8.17
CA ASN A 433 9.21 10.83 7.55
C ASN A 433 10.39 10.21 8.28
N HIS A 434 10.34 8.89 8.45
CA HIS A 434 11.25 8.16 9.32
C HIS A 434 11.67 6.85 8.67
N LEU A 435 12.81 6.31 9.11
CA LEU A 435 13.26 4.96 8.84
C LEU A 435 13.69 4.34 10.17
N TYR A 436 13.27 3.10 10.43
CA TYR A 436 13.64 2.32 11.60
C TYR A 436 14.29 1.01 11.17
N VAL A 437 15.28 0.56 11.93
CA VAL A 437 15.87 -0.77 11.86
C VAL A 437 15.58 -1.48 13.18
N LEU A 438 14.99 -2.66 13.07
CA LEU A 438 14.56 -3.51 14.17
C LEU A 438 15.34 -4.83 14.15
N ASP A 439 15.67 -5.36 15.31
CA ASP A 439 16.37 -6.64 15.42
C ASP A 439 15.45 -7.87 15.25
N SER A 440 15.97 -9.06 15.56
CA SER A 440 15.24 -10.31 15.43
C SER A 440 13.98 -10.40 16.30
N ASP A 441 14.00 -9.72 17.45
CA ASP A 441 12.94 -9.70 18.47
C ASP A 441 11.95 -8.53 18.23
N LEU A 442 12.22 -7.72 17.20
CA LEU A 442 11.52 -6.49 16.81
C LEU A 442 11.71 -5.29 17.76
N ASP A 443 12.82 -5.25 18.50
CA ASP A 443 13.25 -4.04 19.20
C ASP A 443 13.95 -3.07 18.23
N ILE A 444 13.68 -1.77 18.34
CA ILE A 444 14.32 -0.74 17.49
C ILE A 444 15.79 -0.60 17.92
N ILE A 445 16.72 -0.87 16.99
CA ILE A 445 18.17 -0.77 17.20
C ILE A 445 18.80 0.46 16.53
N GLY A 446 18.17 1.03 15.50
CA GLY A 446 18.61 2.26 14.84
C GLY A 446 17.45 3.00 14.18
N SER A 447 17.55 4.33 14.05
CA SER A 447 16.55 5.14 13.36
C SER A 447 17.11 6.39 12.68
N VAL A 448 16.44 6.82 11.61
CA VAL A 448 16.55 8.15 11.02
C VAL A 448 15.18 8.79 11.09
N GLU A 449 15.03 9.87 11.85
CA GLU A 449 13.74 10.50 12.11
C GLU A 449 13.63 11.92 11.53
N ASP A 450 12.39 12.42 11.49
CA ASP A 450 12.04 13.83 11.23
C ASP A 450 12.46 14.37 9.86
N LEU A 451 12.58 13.49 8.86
CA LEU A 451 12.89 13.85 7.48
C LEU A 451 11.72 14.56 6.80
N ALA A 452 12.05 15.59 6.02
CA ALA A 452 11.15 16.31 5.13
C ALA A 452 9.84 16.84 5.79
N LYS A 453 9.96 17.72 6.78
CA LYS A 453 8.78 18.32 7.48
C LYS A 453 7.77 18.92 6.49
N GLY A 454 6.55 18.40 6.55
CA GLY A 454 5.40 18.75 5.71
C GLY A 454 5.30 17.98 4.39
N GLU A 455 6.16 16.99 4.16
CA GLU A 455 6.14 16.06 3.02
C GLU A 455 5.78 14.65 3.51
N ARG A 456 5.41 13.74 2.59
CA ARG A 456 5.14 12.32 2.90
C ARG A 456 5.94 11.41 1.97
N ILE A 457 6.22 10.17 2.38
CA ILE A 457 6.80 9.15 1.50
C ILE A 457 5.86 8.90 0.31
N TYR A 458 6.42 8.91 -0.90
CA TYR A 458 5.76 8.54 -2.15
C TYR A 458 6.33 7.26 -2.76
N SER A 459 7.60 6.95 -2.45
CA SER A 459 8.22 5.67 -2.77
C SER A 459 9.38 5.42 -1.81
N ALA A 460 9.64 4.15 -1.52
CA ALA A 460 10.81 3.70 -0.79
C ALA A 460 11.32 2.42 -1.45
N ARG A 461 12.64 2.17 -1.39
CA ARG A 461 13.25 0.91 -1.81
C ARG A 461 14.52 0.65 -1.01
N PHE A 462 14.63 -0.55 -0.45
CA PHE A 462 15.83 -1.04 0.21
C PHE A 462 16.68 -1.85 -0.78
N MET A 463 18.01 -1.71 -0.70
CA MET A 463 19.00 -2.33 -1.59
C MET A 463 20.30 -2.58 -0.82
N GLY A 464 20.44 -3.77 -0.22
CA GLY A 464 21.59 -4.12 0.61
C GLY A 464 21.77 -3.13 1.77
N ASP A 465 22.97 -2.56 1.88
CA ASP A 465 23.35 -1.55 2.89
C ASP A 465 22.71 -0.15 2.70
N ARG A 466 21.71 0.01 1.84
CA ARG A 466 21.11 1.33 1.52
C ARG A 466 19.60 1.30 1.48
N ALA A 467 18.99 2.44 1.82
CA ALA A 467 17.61 2.75 1.47
C ALA A 467 17.53 4.04 0.63
N TYR A 468 16.59 4.02 -0.32
CA TYR A 468 16.21 5.16 -1.13
C TYR A 468 14.79 5.55 -0.77
N MET A 469 14.54 6.84 -0.53
CA MET A 469 13.23 7.35 -0.13
C MET A 469 12.90 8.63 -0.87
N VAL A 470 11.72 8.70 -1.47
CA VAL A 470 11.19 9.87 -2.18
C VAL A 470 10.06 10.48 -1.36
N THR A 471 10.16 11.78 -1.07
CA THR A 471 9.09 12.54 -0.42
C THR A 471 8.60 13.67 -1.32
N PHE A 472 7.27 13.89 -1.39
CA PHE A 472 6.68 14.94 -2.24
C PHE A 472 5.81 15.94 -1.47
N ARG A 473 5.99 17.21 -1.85
CA ARG A 473 5.02 18.29 -1.63
C ARG A 473 4.95 19.25 -2.83
N GLN A 474 6.09 19.56 -3.45
CA GLN A 474 6.20 20.39 -4.69
C GLN A 474 7.43 20.08 -5.57
N VAL A 475 8.58 19.72 -4.97
CA VAL A 475 9.86 19.37 -5.65
C VAL A 475 10.59 18.36 -4.76
N ASP A 476 11.03 17.24 -5.31
CA ASP A 476 11.31 16.04 -4.51
C ASP A 476 12.77 15.78 -4.25
N PRO A 477 13.20 15.66 -2.99
CA PRO A 477 14.41 14.94 -2.64
C PRO A 477 14.22 13.42 -2.79
N LEU A 478 15.00 12.81 -3.68
CA LEU A 478 15.41 11.40 -3.52
C LEU A 478 16.50 11.37 -2.44
N TYR A 479 16.17 10.89 -1.25
CA TYR A 479 17.12 10.64 -0.17
C TYR A 479 17.89 9.33 -0.39
N VAL A 480 19.17 9.33 -0.03
CA VAL A 480 20.02 8.13 0.08
C VAL A 480 20.41 7.97 1.54
N ILE A 481 20.06 6.84 2.15
CA ILE A 481 20.26 6.52 3.57
C ILE A 481 21.23 5.33 3.67
N ASP A 482 22.26 5.45 4.49
CA ASP A 482 23.18 4.38 4.88
C ASP A 482 22.51 3.46 5.90
N LEU A 483 22.62 2.16 5.70
CA LEU A 483 22.17 1.11 6.61
C LEU A 483 23.29 0.09 6.89
N SER A 484 24.54 0.38 6.51
CA SER A 484 25.71 -0.50 6.71
C SER A 484 26.09 -0.69 8.19
N ASP A 485 25.76 0.27 9.07
CA ASP A 485 25.60 0.02 10.50
C ASP A 485 24.11 0.14 10.87
N SER A 486 23.49 -1.00 11.14
CA SER A 486 22.08 -1.08 11.54
C SER A 486 21.74 -0.34 12.85
N ASN A 487 22.73 0.07 13.64
CA ASN A 487 22.53 0.80 14.91
C ASN A 487 22.70 2.32 14.76
N ASP A 488 23.31 2.78 13.65
CA ASP A 488 23.64 4.20 13.41
C ASP A 488 23.37 4.56 11.93
N PRO A 489 22.11 4.40 11.44
CA PRO A 489 21.77 4.73 10.07
C PRO A 489 21.84 6.26 9.84
N GLU A 490 22.40 6.70 8.72
CA GLU A 490 22.64 8.12 8.42
C GLU A 490 22.12 8.53 7.03
N VAL A 491 21.65 9.78 6.88
CA VAL A 491 21.35 10.35 5.56
C VAL A 491 22.65 10.78 4.87
N LEU A 492 23.06 10.05 3.84
CA LEU A 492 24.28 10.32 3.08
C LEU A 492 24.13 11.53 2.16
N GLY A 493 22.96 11.67 1.52
CA GLY A 493 22.72 12.72 0.54
C GLY A 493 21.27 12.79 0.07
N TYR A 494 20.98 13.80 -0.74
CA TYR A 494 19.70 13.91 -1.42
C TYR A 494 19.85 14.59 -2.79
N LEU A 495 19.03 14.16 -3.75
CA LEU A 495 18.92 14.77 -5.08
C LEU A 495 17.54 15.40 -5.24
N LYS A 496 17.48 16.71 -5.52
CA LYS A 496 16.22 17.39 -5.86
C LYS A 496 15.90 17.30 -7.35
N VAL A 497 14.77 16.69 -7.68
CA VAL A 497 14.20 16.64 -9.04
C VAL A 497 12.81 17.23 -9.10
N THR A 498 12.39 17.62 -10.31
CA THR A 498 10.98 17.92 -10.59
C THR A 498 10.18 16.63 -10.73
N GLY A 499 8.88 16.71 -10.40
CA GLY A 499 8.02 15.53 -10.33
C GLY A 499 8.28 14.67 -9.09
N PHE A 500 7.68 13.47 -9.08
CA PHE A 500 7.88 12.43 -8.06
C PHE A 500 8.00 11.06 -8.72
N SER A 501 8.72 10.14 -8.08
CA SER A 501 8.62 8.70 -8.35
C SER A 501 7.63 8.06 -7.38
N SER A 502 6.69 7.26 -7.89
CA SER A 502 5.82 6.40 -7.06
C SER A 502 6.38 4.98 -6.94
N TYR A 503 7.16 4.54 -7.93
CA TYR A 503 7.87 3.26 -7.89
C TYR A 503 9.37 3.46 -8.16
N LEU A 504 10.20 2.76 -7.37
CA LEU A 504 11.66 2.71 -7.49
C LEU A 504 12.09 1.27 -7.76
N HIS A 505 12.79 1.06 -8.87
CA HIS A 505 13.29 -0.24 -9.30
C HIS A 505 14.82 -0.25 -9.34
N PRO A 506 15.51 -1.20 -8.68
CA PRO A 506 16.97 -1.34 -8.77
C PRO A 506 17.44 -1.63 -10.20
N TYR A 507 18.42 -0.88 -10.72
CA TYR A 507 19.12 -1.22 -11.98
C TYR A 507 20.45 -1.94 -11.70
N ASP A 508 21.16 -1.53 -10.64
CA ASP A 508 22.22 -2.28 -9.93
C ASP A 508 22.51 -1.61 -8.58
N GLU A 509 23.51 -2.09 -7.86
CA GLU A 509 24.01 -1.55 -6.58
C GLU A 509 24.15 -0.01 -6.53
N ASN A 510 24.36 0.65 -7.67
CA ASN A 510 24.61 2.09 -7.74
C ASN A 510 23.68 2.85 -8.70
N HIS A 511 22.61 2.22 -9.19
CA HIS A 511 21.64 2.86 -10.09
C HIS A 511 20.20 2.44 -9.80
N VAL A 512 19.28 3.39 -9.86
CA VAL A 512 17.85 3.18 -9.57
C VAL A 512 17.00 3.81 -10.68
N ILE A 513 16.03 3.06 -11.20
CA ILE A 513 14.99 3.58 -12.10
C ILE A 513 13.83 4.10 -11.25
N GLY A 514 13.41 5.35 -11.48
CA GLY A 514 12.19 5.90 -10.91
C GLY A 514 11.07 6.00 -11.94
N ILE A 515 9.93 5.37 -11.67
CA ILE A 515 8.68 5.51 -12.44
C ILE A 515 7.73 6.41 -11.66
N GLY A 516 7.13 7.39 -12.34
CA GLY A 516 6.40 8.45 -11.64
C GLY A 516 5.70 9.46 -12.54
N LYS A 517 5.51 10.67 -12.02
CA LYS A 517 4.94 11.81 -12.76
C LYS A 517 5.94 12.98 -12.79
N GLU A 518 6.11 13.63 -13.93
CA GLU A 518 6.82 14.92 -14.03
C GLU A 518 5.90 16.05 -13.56
N ALA A 519 6.47 17.14 -13.05
CA ALA A 519 5.73 18.33 -12.62
C ALA A 519 6.50 19.63 -12.88
N THR A 520 5.79 20.76 -13.01
CA THR A 520 6.43 22.08 -13.07
C THR A 520 6.95 22.53 -11.70
N GLU A 521 7.81 23.56 -11.64
CA GLU A 521 8.30 24.12 -10.37
C GLU A 521 7.17 24.63 -9.45
N GLU A 522 5.98 24.91 -9.99
CA GLU A 522 4.78 25.24 -9.23
C GLU A 522 3.97 24.01 -8.76
N GLY A 523 4.54 22.80 -8.86
CA GLY A 523 3.92 21.54 -8.43
C GLY A 523 2.83 21.00 -9.36
N ARG A 524 2.71 21.51 -10.60
CA ARG A 524 1.69 21.05 -11.54
C ARG A 524 2.17 19.83 -12.32
N VAL A 525 1.57 18.67 -12.06
CA VAL A 525 1.78 17.43 -12.82
C VAL A 525 1.54 17.63 -14.32
N THR A 526 2.46 17.12 -15.15
CA THR A 526 2.46 17.24 -16.63
C THR A 526 2.22 15.90 -17.34
N GLY A 527 2.95 14.84 -16.96
CA GLY A 527 2.87 13.53 -17.61
C GLY A 527 3.59 12.41 -16.82
N VAL A 528 3.64 11.20 -17.37
CA VAL A 528 4.42 10.09 -16.80
C VAL A 528 5.91 10.34 -17.02
N LYS A 529 6.73 10.02 -16.02
CA LYS A 529 8.18 10.19 -16.03
C LYS A 529 8.88 8.87 -15.75
N ILE A 530 9.94 8.62 -16.52
CA ILE A 530 10.99 7.64 -16.22
C ILE A 530 12.25 8.45 -15.89
N ALA A 531 12.92 8.12 -14.79
CA ALA A 531 14.22 8.67 -14.44
C ALA A 531 15.20 7.53 -14.18
N LEU A 532 16.47 7.72 -14.55
CA LEU A 532 17.58 6.86 -14.16
C LEU A 532 18.49 7.67 -13.24
N PHE A 533 18.60 7.25 -11.99
CA PHE A 533 19.45 7.85 -10.98
C PHE A 533 20.80 7.14 -10.90
N ASP A 534 21.88 7.90 -10.80
CA ASP A 534 23.21 7.39 -10.46
C ASP A 534 23.53 7.82 -9.02
N VAL A 535 23.76 6.83 -8.17
CA VAL A 535 23.98 6.97 -6.73
C VAL A 535 25.34 6.39 -6.33
N SER A 536 26.26 6.26 -7.30
CA SER A 536 27.65 5.84 -7.08
C SER A 536 28.42 6.79 -6.15
N ASP A 537 28.08 8.09 -6.20
CA ASP A 537 28.47 9.10 -5.22
C ASP A 537 27.25 9.41 -4.35
N VAL A 538 27.14 8.70 -3.23
CA VAL A 538 26.00 8.76 -2.29
C VAL A 538 25.79 10.12 -1.63
N GLU A 539 26.86 10.94 -1.53
CA GLU A 539 26.76 12.33 -1.04
C GLU A 539 26.21 13.27 -2.14
N ASN A 540 26.39 12.92 -3.41
CA ASN A 540 26.05 13.75 -4.58
C ASN A 540 25.29 12.96 -5.67
N PRO A 541 24.13 12.33 -5.35
CA PRO A 541 23.34 11.58 -6.33
C PRO A 541 22.85 12.45 -7.48
N ILE A 542 22.72 11.89 -8.70
CA ILE A 542 22.33 12.63 -9.91
C ILE A 542 21.23 11.95 -10.73
N GLU A 543 20.35 12.75 -11.35
CA GLU A 543 19.43 12.30 -12.42
C GLU A 543 20.26 12.17 -13.70
N LYS A 544 20.68 10.94 -14.00
CA LYS A 544 21.59 10.60 -15.12
C LYS A 544 20.90 10.75 -16.47
N ALA A 545 19.66 10.29 -16.53
CA ALA A 545 18.77 10.41 -17.69
C ALA A 545 17.32 10.53 -17.23
N LYS A 546 16.47 11.14 -18.05
CA LYS A 546 15.02 11.10 -17.88
C LYS A 546 14.27 11.08 -19.21
N TYR A 547 13.08 10.52 -19.19
CA TYR A 547 12.10 10.55 -20.27
C TYR A 547 10.74 10.98 -19.71
N GLU A 548 10.14 12.02 -20.30
CA GLU A 548 8.77 12.45 -20.00
C GLU A 548 7.85 12.01 -21.16
N VAL A 549 6.75 11.34 -20.83
CA VAL A 549 5.78 10.90 -21.84
C VAL A 549 4.93 12.07 -22.32
N GLU A 550 5.13 12.44 -23.59
CA GLU A 550 4.26 13.39 -24.28
C GLU A 550 2.83 12.84 -24.42
N GLY A 551 1.90 13.33 -23.61
CA GLY A 551 0.47 13.00 -23.72
C GLY A 551 -0.39 13.78 -22.72
N LEU A 552 -1.57 14.26 -23.14
CA LEU A 552 -2.47 14.96 -22.23
C LEU A 552 -3.05 13.98 -21.20
N TYR A 553 -2.78 14.22 -19.92
CA TYR A 553 -3.17 13.31 -18.82
C TYR A 553 -2.69 11.88 -19.07
N SER A 554 -1.39 11.72 -19.34
CA SER A 554 -0.79 10.40 -19.51
C SER A 554 -0.73 9.63 -18.19
N ASP A 555 -1.00 8.33 -18.26
CA ASP A 555 -0.98 7.40 -17.15
C ASP A 555 -0.43 6.02 -17.50
N SER A 556 -0.06 5.28 -16.46
CA SER A 556 0.48 3.92 -16.56
C SER A 556 0.00 3.11 -15.35
N ASN A 557 -0.36 1.84 -15.58
CA ASN A 557 -0.65 0.93 -14.47
C ASN A 557 0.59 0.75 -13.58
N ALA A 558 1.81 0.86 -14.13
CA ALA A 558 3.08 0.76 -13.42
C ALA A 558 3.37 1.90 -12.41
N LEU A 559 2.47 2.88 -12.28
CA LEU A 559 2.54 3.90 -11.22
C LEU A 559 1.97 3.42 -9.89
N TYR A 560 1.22 2.32 -9.92
CA TYR A 560 0.51 1.71 -8.81
C TYR A 560 0.96 0.25 -8.73
N ASP A 561 0.64 -0.52 -9.78
CA ASP A 561 0.94 -1.94 -9.92
C ASP A 561 2.29 -2.15 -10.61
N HIS A 562 3.33 -2.38 -9.81
CA HIS A 562 4.67 -2.63 -10.32
C HIS A 562 4.83 -3.96 -11.08
N LYS A 563 3.87 -4.91 -11.00
CA LYS A 563 3.86 -6.06 -11.93
C LYS A 563 3.56 -5.64 -13.37
N ALA A 564 2.99 -4.45 -13.57
CA ALA A 564 2.78 -3.86 -14.90
C ALA A 564 4.07 -3.29 -15.52
N PHE A 565 5.15 -3.15 -14.76
CA PHE A 565 6.47 -2.74 -15.24
C PHE A 565 7.25 -3.98 -15.72
N LEU A 566 7.77 -3.96 -16.94
CA LEU A 566 8.72 -4.96 -17.43
C LEU A 566 10.08 -4.29 -17.61
N PHE A 567 11.13 -4.92 -17.11
CA PHE A 567 12.51 -4.48 -17.28
C PHE A 567 13.42 -5.70 -17.42
N ASP A 568 14.35 -5.63 -18.37
CA ASP A 568 15.45 -6.59 -18.51
C ASP A 568 16.74 -5.85 -18.80
N LYS A 569 17.76 -6.10 -17.97
CA LYS A 569 19.04 -5.41 -18.06
C LYS A 569 19.91 -5.91 -19.21
N GLU A 570 19.86 -7.19 -19.54
CA GLU A 570 20.74 -7.79 -20.55
C GLU A 570 20.30 -7.39 -21.98
N LYS A 571 18.99 -7.24 -22.19
CA LYS A 571 18.38 -6.72 -23.42
C LYS A 571 18.30 -5.18 -23.48
N ASN A 572 18.68 -4.47 -22.41
CA ASN A 572 18.40 -3.02 -22.21
C ASN A 572 16.91 -2.68 -22.36
N LEU A 573 16.00 -3.60 -22.02
CA LEU A 573 14.58 -3.47 -22.29
C LEU A 573 13.85 -2.84 -21.11
N LEU A 574 12.96 -1.87 -21.38
CA LEU A 574 11.94 -1.43 -20.44
C LEU A 574 10.61 -1.24 -21.17
N VAL A 575 9.54 -1.82 -20.66
CA VAL A 575 8.19 -1.69 -21.23
C VAL A 575 7.23 -1.17 -20.18
N LEU A 576 6.46 -0.15 -20.57
CA LEU A 576 5.43 0.47 -19.74
C LEU A 576 4.09 0.47 -20.46
N PRO A 577 3.03 -0.11 -19.86
CA PRO A 577 1.66 0.15 -20.27
C PRO A 577 1.37 1.64 -20.17
N MET A 578 0.81 2.24 -21.22
CA MET A 578 0.59 3.68 -21.30
C MET A 578 -0.82 3.98 -21.81
N SER A 579 -1.46 4.98 -21.22
CA SER A 579 -2.73 5.55 -21.68
C SER A 579 -2.68 7.07 -21.65
N TYR A 580 -3.17 7.77 -22.68
CA TYR A 580 -3.23 9.24 -22.68
C TYR A 580 -4.32 9.77 -23.60
N ARG A 581 -4.77 11.01 -23.38
CA ARG A 581 -5.76 11.67 -24.25
C ARG A 581 -5.16 12.18 -25.54
N VAL A 582 -5.87 11.91 -26.63
CA VAL A 582 -5.63 12.46 -27.97
C VAL A 582 -6.78 13.42 -28.27
N ASP A 583 -6.45 14.68 -28.54
CA ASP A 583 -7.43 15.68 -29.01
C ASP A 583 -7.81 15.35 -30.46
N THR A 584 -9.10 15.11 -30.72
CA THR A 584 -9.58 14.78 -32.08
C THR A 584 -9.70 16.00 -32.97
N GLY A 585 -9.64 17.21 -32.41
CA GLY A 585 -9.98 18.46 -33.07
C GLY A 585 -11.50 18.66 -33.29
N GLU A 586 -12.34 17.75 -32.77
CA GLU A 586 -13.80 17.89 -32.79
C GLU A 586 -14.33 18.47 -31.48
N GLU A 587 -15.47 19.17 -31.54
CA GLU A 587 -16.13 19.73 -30.36
C GLU A 587 -17.58 19.22 -30.22
N ARG A 588 -17.93 18.76 -29.01
CA ARG A 588 -19.30 18.45 -28.62
C ARG A 588 -20.02 19.73 -28.19
N VAL A 589 -20.88 20.23 -29.06
CA VAL A 589 -21.74 21.39 -28.76
C VAL A 589 -22.88 20.97 -27.83
N THR A 590 -23.01 21.65 -26.69
CA THR A 590 -24.07 21.47 -25.70
C THR A 590 -24.79 22.80 -25.44
N GLU A 591 -25.90 22.78 -24.69
CA GLU A 591 -26.58 24.02 -24.24
C GLU A 591 -25.70 24.88 -23.30
N TRP A 592 -24.65 24.30 -22.71
CA TRP A 592 -23.72 24.94 -21.77
C TRP A 592 -22.43 25.45 -22.42
N GLY A 593 -22.18 25.10 -23.70
CA GLY A 593 -20.97 25.49 -24.42
C GLY A 593 -20.46 24.40 -25.37
N SER A 594 -19.35 24.70 -26.04
CA SER A 594 -18.57 23.74 -26.82
C SER A 594 -17.48 23.13 -25.94
N TYR A 595 -17.30 21.81 -26.02
CA TYR A 595 -16.27 21.08 -25.28
C TYR A 595 -15.47 20.20 -26.26
N PRO A 596 -14.13 20.18 -26.21
CA PRO A 596 -13.33 19.31 -27.06
C PRO A 596 -13.64 17.84 -26.80
N ILE A 597 -13.64 17.04 -27.86
CA ILE A 597 -13.75 15.58 -27.80
C ILE A 597 -12.33 15.02 -27.72
N TYR A 598 -12.12 14.10 -26.78
CA TYR A 598 -10.86 13.37 -26.63
C TYR A 598 -11.10 11.90 -26.92
N GLU A 599 -10.22 11.30 -27.70
CA GLU A 599 -9.99 9.86 -27.69
C GLU A 599 -8.91 9.51 -26.66
N TYR A 600 -8.78 8.23 -26.35
CA TYR A 600 -7.63 7.71 -25.61
C TYR A 600 -6.79 6.84 -26.53
N TRP A 601 -5.48 7.06 -26.48
CA TRP A 601 -4.49 6.09 -26.92
C TRP A 601 -4.26 5.11 -25.76
N GLN A 602 -4.21 3.81 -26.03
CA GLN A 602 -4.00 2.76 -25.03
C GLN A 602 -3.11 1.67 -25.62
N GLY A 603 -2.02 1.34 -24.93
CA GLY A 603 -1.01 0.43 -25.46
C GLY A 603 0.20 0.29 -24.53
N ALA A 604 1.35 -0.06 -25.08
CA ALA A 604 2.63 -0.11 -24.38
C ALA A 604 3.67 0.78 -25.08
N PHE A 605 4.54 1.42 -24.30
CA PHE A 605 5.76 2.07 -24.79
C PHE A 605 6.94 1.15 -24.50
N VAL A 606 7.81 0.97 -25.49
CA VAL A 606 9.02 0.14 -25.40
C VAL A 606 10.22 1.06 -25.47
N PHE A 607 11.16 0.89 -24.54
CA PHE A 607 12.35 1.71 -24.37
C PHE A 607 13.62 0.86 -24.40
N ASP A 608 14.66 1.40 -25.03
CA ASP A 608 16.05 1.03 -24.72
C ASP A 608 16.47 1.85 -23.49
N ILE A 609 16.92 1.16 -22.43
CA ILE A 609 17.44 1.77 -21.21
C ILE A 609 18.78 1.16 -20.83
N SER A 610 19.78 2.03 -20.74
CA SER A 610 21.14 1.66 -20.34
C SER A 610 21.75 2.76 -19.47
N LEU A 611 22.96 2.52 -18.97
CA LEU A 611 23.71 3.54 -18.24
C LEU A 611 24.09 4.77 -19.09
N ASP A 612 23.92 4.72 -20.42
CA ASP A 612 24.15 5.85 -21.31
C ASP A 612 22.89 6.71 -21.54
N GLY A 613 21.67 6.19 -21.28
CA GLY A 613 20.43 6.94 -21.51
C GLY A 613 19.13 6.12 -21.46
N ILE A 614 18.02 6.81 -21.78
CA ILE A 614 16.68 6.22 -21.96
C ILE A 614 16.16 6.70 -23.32
N GLU A 615 15.93 5.79 -24.26
CA GLU A 615 15.43 6.10 -25.61
C GLU A 615 14.14 5.31 -25.90
N LEU A 616 13.13 5.97 -26.48
CA LEU A 616 11.90 5.29 -26.91
C LEU A 616 12.17 4.50 -28.20
N ALA A 617 12.22 3.17 -28.09
CA ALA A 617 12.32 2.27 -29.24
C ALA A 617 11.03 2.27 -30.07
N GLY A 618 9.87 2.24 -29.42
CA GLY A 618 8.59 2.37 -30.11
C GLY A 618 7.35 2.23 -29.23
N LYS A 619 6.20 2.01 -29.87
CA LYS A 619 4.89 1.94 -29.22
C LYS A 619 4.04 0.84 -29.85
N ILE A 620 3.43 0.00 -29.02
CA ILE A 620 2.46 -1.03 -29.44
C ILE A 620 1.07 -0.52 -29.06
N ASP A 621 0.17 -0.43 -30.04
CA ASP A 621 -1.18 0.12 -29.88
C ASP A 621 -2.21 -1.00 -29.79
N HIS A 622 -2.97 -1.07 -28.70
CA HIS A 622 -4.02 -2.07 -28.49
C HIS A 622 -5.40 -1.62 -28.99
N LYS A 623 -5.54 -0.37 -29.40
CA LYS A 623 -6.82 0.16 -29.89
C LYS A 623 -7.08 -0.30 -31.33
N LYS A 624 -7.98 -1.28 -31.49
CA LYS A 624 -8.66 -1.52 -32.78
C LYS A 624 -9.52 -0.29 -33.13
N ASN A 625 -9.73 -0.05 -34.43
CA ASN A 625 -10.36 1.16 -35.00
C ASN A 625 -11.89 1.32 -34.70
N ASP A 626 -12.35 0.86 -33.54
CA ASP A 626 -13.76 0.87 -33.14
C ASP A 626 -14.20 2.22 -32.56
N SER A 627 -15.46 2.56 -32.86
CA SER A 627 -16.07 3.86 -32.60
C SER A 627 -16.65 4.01 -31.19
N GLU A 628 -16.26 3.17 -30.24
CA GLU A 628 -16.77 3.23 -28.88
C GLU A 628 -15.99 4.25 -28.03
N GLU A 629 -16.68 4.89 -27.08
CA GLU A 629 -16.07 5.88 -26.20
C GLU A 629 -15.04 5.18 -25.29
N ALA A 630 -13.77 5.23 -25.67
CA ALA A 630 -12.69 4.85 -24.78
C ALA A 630 -12.72 5.78 -23.54
N TYR A 631 -12.57 5.17 -22.37
CA TYR A 631 -12.37 5.88 -21.10
C TYR A 631 -10.96 5.53 -20.56
N TYR A 632 -10.50 6.24 -19.53
CA TYR A 632 -9.11 6.17 -19.02
C TYR A 632 -8.59 4.74 -18.80
N TYR A 633 -9.44 3.88 -18.22
CA TYR A 633 -9.19 2.45 -18.01
C TYR A 633 -10.07 1.58 -18.93
N GLY A 634 -10.08 1.90 -20.22
CA GLY A 634 -10.79 1.15 -21.26
C GLY A 634 -10.28 -0.30 -21.42
N PRO A 635 -11.04 -1.16 -22.10
CA PRO A 635 -10.73 -2.60 -22.23
C PRO A 635 -9.48 -2.91 -23.07
N HIS A 636 -8.95 -1.90 -23.77
CA HIS A 636 -7.70 -1.96 -24.53
C HIS A 636 -6.48 -1.43 -23.75
N ALA A 637 -6.65 -1.01 -22.48
CA ALA A 637 -5.50 -0.72 -21.61
C ALA A 637 -4.65 -1.99 -21.46
N VAL A 638 -3.37 -1.91 -21.82
CA VAL A 638 -2.40 -2.94 -21.49
C VAL A 638 -2.26 -3.02 -19.97
N GLN A 639 -2.27 -4.22 -19.42
CA GLN A 639 -2.11 -4.50 -17.99
C GLN A 639 -0.74 -5.12 -17.70
N ARG A 640 -0.24 -5.95 -18.61
CA ARG A 640 1.03 -6.67 -18.49
C ARG A 640 1.78 -6.69 -19.82
N SER A 641 3.09 -6.84 -19.72
CA SER A 641 3.98 -7.15 -20.83
C SER A 641 5.02 -8.17 -20.35
N LEU A 642 5.36 -9.12 -21.21
CA LEU A 642 6.36 -10.16 -20.96
C LEU A 642 7.09 -10.50 -22.26
N PHE A 643 8.28 -11.08 -22.21
CA PHE A 643 8.98 -11.56 -23.41
C PHE A 643 9.24 -13.07 -23.38
N MET A 644 9.43 -13.65 -24.57
CA MET A 644 9.99 -14.99 -24.78
C MET A 644 10.99 -14.92 -25.94
N ASP A 645 12.26 -15.23 -25.69
CA ASP A 645 13.42 -14.98 -26.56
C ASP A 645 13.44 -13.54 -27.11
N ASP A 646 13.11 -13.39 -28.40
CA ASP A 646 13.11 -12.15 -29.17
C ASP A 646 11.67 -11.69 -29.52
N VAL A 647 10.66 -12.14 -28.76
CA VAL A 647 9.24 -11.74 -28.93
C VAL A 647 8.72 -11.05 -27.68
N LEU A 648 8.16 -9.85 -27.84
CA LEU A 648 7.45 -9.10 -26.81
C LEU A 648 5.94 -9.39 -26.91
N TYR A 649 5.35 -9.79 -25.80
CA TYR A 649 3.91 -9.96 -25.64
C TYR A 649 3.36 -8.82 -24.80
N THR A 650 2.26 -8.23 -25.27
CA THR A 650 1.53 -7.16 -24.57
C THR A 650 0.08 -7.59 -24.40
N ILE A 651 -0.47 -7.39 -23.20
CA ILE A 651 -1.70 -8.05 -22.76
C ILE A 651 -2.67 -7.02 -22.20
N SER A 652 -3.84 -6.89 -22.82
CA SER A 652 -4.98 -6.12 -22.31
C SER A 652 -6.12 -7.06 -21.90
N ARG A 653 -7.23 -6.52 -21.38
CA ARG A 653 -8.45 -7.29 -21.10
C ARG A 653 -9.10 -7.95 -22.32
N THR A 654 -8.67 -7.58 -23.52
CA THR A 654 -9.31 -7.94 -24.80
C THR A 654 -8.44 -8.78 -25.72
N LEU A 655 -7.11 -8.72 -25.59
CA LEU A 655 -6.21 -9.48 -26.44
C LEU A 655 -4.81 -9.63 -25.84
N ILE A 656 -4.10 -10.64 -26.34
CA ILE A 656 -2.64 -10.75 -26.30
C ILE A 656 -2.13 -10.38 -27.71
N MET A 657 -1.19 -9.45 -27.80
CA MET A 657 -0.48 -9.10 -29.03
C MET A 657 0.99 -9.49 -28.91
N ALA A 658 1.53 -10.13 -29.94
CA ALA A 658 2.94 -10.52 -30.05
C ALA A 658 3.64 -9.68 -31.13
N ASN A 659 4.78 -9.10 -30.77
CA ASN A 659 5.62 -8.25 -31.62
C ASN A 659 7.08 -8.74 -31.56
N ASP A 660 7.82 -8.58 -32.64
CA ASP A 660 9.27 -8.83 -32.65
C ASP A 660 9.99 -7.79 -31.75
N LEU A 661 10.99 -8.17 -30.97
CA LEU A 661 11.69 -7.25 -30.06
C LEU A 661 12.66 -6.29 -30.79
N ASP A 662 13.23 -6.67 -31.94
CA ASP A 662 14.25 -5.87 -32.65
C ASP A 662 13.63 -4.67 -33.38
N ASP A 663 12.44 -4.83 -33.98
CA ASP A 663 11.78 -3.79 -34.78
C ASP A 663 10.31 -3.49 -34.43
N LEU A 664 9.73 -4.23 -33.48
CA LEU A 664 8.33 -4.12 -33.02
C LEU A 664 7.29 -4.43 -34.11
N ASP A 665 7.66 -5.03 -35.24
CA ASP A 665 6.69 -5.50 -36.23
C ASP A 665 5.73 -6.53 -35.60
N PHE A 666 4.46 -6.42 -36.00
CA PHE A 666 3.40 -7.32 -35.55
C PHE A 666 3.66 -8.75 -36.03
N VAL A 667 3.66 -9.71 -35.10
CA VAL A 667 3.77 -11.15 -35.40
C VAL A 667 2.39 -11.80 -35.40
N ASN A 668 1.62 -11.66 -34.31
CA ASN A 668 0.33 -12.33 -34.13
C ASN A 668 -0.53 -11.67 -33.03
N GLU A 669 -1.84 -11.97 -33.00
CA GLU A 669 -2.73 -11.61 -31.89
C GLU A 669 -3.72 -12.74 -31.57
N VAL A 670 -4.15 -12.80 -30.31
CA VAL A 670 -5.22 -13.67 -29.82
C VAL A 670 -6.22 -12.82 -29.04
N GLU A 671 -7.49 -12.83 -29.45
CA GLU A 671 -8.57 -12.18 -28.71
C GLU A 671 -8.93 -13.00 -27.48
N LEU A 672 -9.00 -12.33 -26.32
CA LEU A 672 -9.36 -12.93 -25.04
C LEU A 672 -10.88 -12.87 -24.81
N PRO A 673 -11.46 -13.82 -24.05
CA PRO A 673 -12.88 -13.82 -23.70
C PRO A 673 -13.21 -12.68 -22.73
N TYR A 674 -13.44 -11.49 -23.29
CA TYR A 674 -13.85 -10.28 -22.59
C TYR A 674 -15.38 -10.20 -22.45
N ASP A 675 -15.88 -10.05 -21.23
CA ASP A 675 -17.29 -9.71 -20.96
C ASP A 675 -17.40 -8.23 -20.56
N GLU A 676 -18.14 -7.45 -21.35
CA GLU A 676 -18.34 -6.02 -21.12
C GLU A 676 -19.33 -5.80 -19.95
N GLN A 677 -18.85 -5.90 -18.71
CA GLN A 677 -19.65 -5.60 -17.52
C GLN A 677 -20.01 -4.10 -17.47
N ARG A 678 -21.15 -3.74 -18.08
CA ARG A 678 -21.69 -2.37 -18.12
C ARG A 678 -22.20 -1.89 -16.76
N TYR A 679 -21.29 -1.50 -15.88
CA TYR A 679 -21.58 -0.88 -14.59
C TYR A 679 -22.05 0.58 -14.72
N TYR A 680 -23.31 0.79 -15.12
CA TYR A 680 -23.98 2.09 -15.01
C TYR A 680 -24.59 2.30 -13.61
N GLY A 681 -23.72 2.45 -12.61
CA GLY A 681 -24.12 2.97 -11.29
C GLY A 681 -24.57 4.43 -11.38
N ARG A 682 -25.65 4.80 -10.67
CA ARG A 682 -26.12 6.21 -10.60
C ARG A 682 -25.14 7.07 -9.81
N GLY A 683 -24.08 7.57 -10.44
CA GLY A 683 -23.15 8.47 -9.75
C GLY A 683 -21.76 8.68 -10.33
N GLY A 684 -21.50 8.41 -11.61
CA GLY A 684 -20.33 8.94 -12.31
C GLY A 684 -18.96 8.54 -11.74
N GLY A 685 -18.60 7.27 -11.90
CA GLY A 685 -17.23 6.76 -11.71
C GLY A 685 -17.19 5.25 -11.96
N PRO A 686 -16.19 4.71 -12.67
CA PRO A 686 -15.96 3.27 -12.66
C PRO A 686 -15.52 2.88 -11.24
N VAL A 687 -16.24 1.95 -10.63
CA VAL A 687 -15.78 1.30 -9.40
C VAL A 687 -14.66 0.36 -9.81
N ILE A 688 -13.44 0.67 -9.35
CA ILE A 688 -12.33 -0.28 -9.39
C ILE A 688 -12.72 -1.42 -8.44
N LEU A 689 -12.64 -2.65 -8.92
CA LEU A 689 -12.67 -3.81 -8.03
C LEU A 689 -11.30 -3.87 -7.38
N GLU A 690 -11.19 -3.26 -6.19
CA GLU A 690 -10.18 -3.60 -5.17
C GLU A 690 -10.14 -5.11 -4.99
#